data_AF-A0AAD4DY31-F1
#
_entry.id   AF-A0AAD4DY31-F1
#
_cell.length_a   1.000
_cell.length_b   1.000
_cell.length_c   1.000
_cell.angle_alpha   90.00
_cell.angle_beta   90.00
_cell.angle_gamma   90.00
#
_symmetry.space_group_name_H-M   'P 1'
#
loop_
_entity.id
_entity.type
_entity.pdbx_description
1 polymer ?
#
loop_
_entity_poly.entity_id
_entity_poly.type
_entity_poly.pdbx_seq_one_letter_code
_entity_poly.pdbx_strand_id
1 'polypeptide(L)'
;MSGSTSTSQDLSITPLPLTLQQRDEIDRVLLKASGRILKSISEDKEDATSDSDLLDYAFVSIMERTLLAANRLLKREHLKEKLDPDMAQEETLQKHPQLREIVRHACRTRSFSHIADLIAGNAAIFQIPQASDPVRSSQDEDRSDFLYDSFVRPYVGKAVDGFYEYLKNNNMEFRGPRGPYYAKFCSIVQSSGTGKSRLMIELRNKGVIVLYMNLRDRNDPGFPMRDLVPARILTEDTDCTAAEYTARCCAFFTAIFQTLQEDLSGILPRLRSGNPNPVIKSWNDQMCNMRSNARDEFFQKVHSRYEETLTKIKIPNPGEKTDVNPAAPTAEETTAKLGSMSLTDEKIRAPKLEGESFVTTSYNNMLMALGILTENKDQVSNHDPKLVIAFDEAHPLSNMSAKGFRPSHIIGRTINCYSRNNNAPVWVVFASTTSQVAHFSAPKSIHDSLRVAVAGQLLYPPYTRLGWDQNADSLSSTSANNVASFDHIVGFGRPLFVPMFLFSFSISLTTMNRWKSLVGKRPISEVLELAAQKLCKSITFNANDANQALAILSQRFGLDICLGHPDAVSYLEKAVASYLRICFSTTEDRMWSFTGYPSEPILSCVAAMILHRTPGDVDDVLSILKKKIDGGMVEIGQSGELASRLLLLLAKDLFVRKDPPNGVIQDLLYYGSGDAELIDCRKVSVIDFLEYLFGETFWSRTVVEAKAAFQHAYINFSHWVSMTEFISPPVPDQTDADSLSARCSSEEWTLRHWHRTSAVQCCHLQPLVDKMIPIYFDDPDLGPEDLNRVSQIFISDKAGKNRHEYDLGWVTRTHDSIQCLSNLPYIALLLDLNVEPKLNVTFPEKEPKHTETDRCLRIYASGISETTFPFLSKHSGVASQLRGLVSRQKEAPSQTILEALVKFGSTARLRNLQWELQDA
;
A
#
# COMPACT_ATOMS: atom_id res chain seq x y z
N MET A 1 27.08 20.16 -69.49
CA MET A 1 28.26 19.29 -69.38
C MET A 1 29.10 19.86 -68.25
N SER A 2 29.41 19.22 -67.14
CA SER A 2 29.30 17.83 -66.70
C SER A 2 29.34 17.89 -65.16
N GLY A 3 28.33 17.35 -64.50
CA GLY A 3 28.31 17.23 -63.04
C GLY A 3 29.28 16.14 -62.59
N SER A 4 30.23 16.51 -61.74
CA SER A 4 31.16 15.57 -61.09
C SER A 4 30.71 15.33 -59.65
N THR A 5 30.14 14.14 -59.46
CA THR A 5 30.10 13.31 -58.25
C THR A 5 31.06 13.71 -57.12
N SER A 6 30.52 14.10 -55.97
CA SER A 6 31.24 14.05 -54.69
C SER A 6 31.26 12.61 -54.19
N THR A 7 32.43 11.99 -54.25
CA THR A 7 32.77 10.69 -53.66
C THR A 7 32.48 10.69 -52.16
N SER A 8 31.76 9.66 -51.69
CA SER A 8 31.63 9.32 -50.28
C SER A 8 33.02 9.09 -49.69
N GLN A 9 33.35 9.78 -48.60
CA GLN A 9 34.47 9.39 -47.77
C GLN A 9 34.13 8.04 -47.14
N ASP A 10 34.87 7.00 -47.54
CA ASP A 10 34.83 5.68 -46.93
C ASP A 10 35.25 5.79 -45.46
N LEU A 11 34.32 5.47 -44.56
CA LEU A 11 34.60 5.23 -43.15
C LEU A 11 35.43 3.95 -43.05
N SER A 12 36.71 4.04 -42.66
CA SER A 12 37.52 2.86 -42.35
C SER A 12 37.05 2.25 -41.03
N ILE A 13 36.50 1.03 -41.10
CA ILE A 13 35.96 0.27 -39.97
C ILE A 13 37.00 -0.75 -39.52
N THR A 14 37.31 -0.81 -38.22
CA THR A 14 37.87 -2.02 -37.61
C THR A 14 36.72 -2.86 -37.06
N PRO A 15 36.46 -4.08 -37.59
CA PRO A 15 35.34 -4.92 -37.17
C PRO A 15 35.57 -5.52 -35.78
N LEU A 16 34.47 -5.88 -35.10
CA LEU A 16 34.51 -6.66 -33.86
C LEU A 16 35.28 -7.98 -34.08
N PRO A 17 35.99 -8.50 -33.07
CA PRO A 17 36.67 -9.80 -33.17
C PRO A 17 35.66 -10.96 -32.99
N LEU A 18 34.48 -10.87 -33.61
CA LEU A 18 33.52 -11.98 -33.67
C LEU A 18 33.99 -13.01 -34.70
N THR A 19 34.00 -14.28 -34.32
CA THR A 19 34.30 -15.39 -35.22
C THR A 19 33.22 -15.51 -36.31
N LEU A 20 33.59 -16.08 -37.47
CA LEU A 20 32.66 -16.33 -38.59
C LEU A 20 31.39 -17.09 -38.16
N GLN A 21 31.55 -18.07 -37.26
CA GLN A 21 30.45 -18.87 -36.73
C GLN A 21 29.46 -18.04 -35.90
N GLN A 22 29.96 -17.08 -35.11
CA GLN A 22 29.11 -16.18 -34.31
C GLN A 22 28.36 -15.18 -35.18
N ARG A 23 28.98 -14.73 -36.29
CA ARG A 23 28.32 -13.86 -37.28
C ARG A 23 27.16 -14.59 -37.97
N ASP A 24 27.37 -15.84 -38.38
CA ASP A 24 26.33 -16.69 -38.98
C ASP A 24 25.19 -17.02 -38.01
N GLU A 25 25.43 -17.00 -36.69
CA GLU A 25 24.41 -17.19 -35.67
C GLU A 25 23.52 -15.94 -35.53
N ILE A 26 24.13 -14.74 -35.50
CA ILE A 26 23.41 -13.45 -35.50
C ILE A 26 22.53 -13.35 -36.74
N ASP A 27 23.11 -13.60 -37.92
CA ASP A 27 22.37 -13.51 -39.19
C ASP A 27 21.19 -14.47 -39.21
N ARG A 28 21.33 -15.71 -38.70
CA ARG A 28 20.21 -16.68 -38.61
C ARG A 28 19.08 -16.23 -37.70
N VAL A 29 19.39 -15.63 -36.54
CA VAL A 29 18.39 -15.12 -35.60
C VAL A 29 17.62 -13.95 -36.23
N LEU A 30 18.32 -13.06 -36.92
CA LEU A 30 17.73 -11.87 -37.55
C LEU A 30 16.93 -12.20 -38.82
N LEU A 31 17.38 -13.17 -39.62
CA LEU A 31 16.61 -13.72 -40.75
C LEU A 31 15.25 -14.28 -40.31
N LYS A 32 15.21 -14.99 -39.18
CA LYS A 32 13.96 -15.55 -38.65
C LYS A 32 13.02 -14.49 -38.07
N ALA A 33 13.57 -13.41 -37.49
CA ALA A 33 12.80 -12.30 -36.93
C ALA A 33 12.26 -11.36 -38.02
N SER A 34 13.11 -10.98 -38.98
CA SER A 34 12.74 -10.11 -40.12
C SER A 34 11.68 -10.73 -41.02
N GLY A 35 11.73 -12.05 -41.26
CA GLY A 35 10.70 -12.76 -42.02
C GLY A 35 9.30 -12.73 -41.38
N ARG A 36 9.19 -12.56 -40.05
CA ARG A 36 7.90 -12.43 -39.36
C ARG A 36 7.35 -11.00 -39.42
N ILE A 37 8.23 -10.01 -39.31
CA ILE A 37 7.88 -8.58 -39.39
C ILE A 37 7.44 -8.22 -40.82
N LEU A 38 8.16 -8.71 -41.84
CA LEU A 38 7.76 -8.50 -43.23
C LEU A 38 6.46 -9.21 -43.58
N LYS A 39 6.13 -10.32 -42.89
CA LYS A 39 4.85 -11.02 -43.07
C LYS A 39 3.69 -10.26 -42.41
N SER A 40 3.87 -9.74 -41.20
CA SER A 40 2.85 -8.90 -40.54
C SER A 40 2.59 -7.61 -41.34
N ILE A 41 3.63 -6.99 -41.88
CA ILE A 41 3.51 -5.82 -42.76
C ILE A 41 2.76 -6.13 -44.07
N SER A 42 2.87 -7.35 -44.59
CA SER A 42 2.12 -7.76 -45.79
C SER A 42 0.64 -8.03 -45.53
N GLU A 43 0.26 -8.29 -44.28
CA GLU A 43 -1.11 -8.61 -43.85
C GLU A 43 -1.89 -7.32 -43.45
N ASP A 44 -1.22 -6.23 -43.06
CA ASP A 44 -1.82 -4.95 -42.63
C ASP A 44 -1.98 -3.88 -43.74
N LYS A 45 -2.02 -4.27 -45.02
CA LYS A 45 -1.98 -3.33 -46.17
C LYS A 45 -3.22 -2.44 -46.39
N GLU A 46 -4.25 -2.52 -45.56
CA GLU A 46 -5.51 -1.77 -45.81
C GLU A 46 -5.54 -0.34 -45.26
N ASP A 47 -4.65 0.08 -44.35
CA ASP A 47 -4.77 1.39 -43.67
C ASP A 47 -3.51 2.30 -43.61
N ALA A 48 -2.43 2.01 -44.37
CA ALA A 48 -1.22 2.83 -44.33
C ALA A 48 -1.09 3.80 -45.53
N THR A 49 -0.94 5.11 -45.26
CA THR A 49 -0.95 6.19 -46.25
C THR A 49 0.37 6.48 -46.98
N SER A 50 1.48 5.75 -46.74
CA SER A 50 2.65 5.78 -47.62
C SER A 50 3.60 4.58 -47.41
N ASP A 51 4.22 4.07 -48.49
CA ASP A 51 5.23 2.98 -48.44
C ASP A 51 6.50 3.38 -47.64
N SER A 52 6.71 4.67 -47.34
CA SER A 52 7.89 5.18 -46.64
C SER A 52 7.83 4.93 -45.14
N ASP A 53 6.67 5.15 -44.51
CA ASP A 53 6.50 5.07 -43.05
C ASP A 53 6.52 3.62 -42.55
N LEU A 54 5.98 2.71 -43.36
CA LEU A 54 6.02 1.25 -43.12
C LEU A 54 7.46 0.70 -43.12
N LEU A 55 8.32 1.25 -43.99
CA LEU A 55 9.73 0.87 -44.05
C LEU A 55 10.51 1.41 -42.85
N ASP A 56 10.16 2.58 -42.33
CA ASP A 56 10.82 3.19 -41.17
C ASP A 56 10.44 2.48 -39.86
N TYR A 57 9.18 2.06 -39.70
CA TYR A 57 8.77 1.20 -38.58
C TYR A 57 9.45 -0.18 -38.60
N ALA A 58 9.49 -0.82 -39.77
CA ALA A 58 10.20 -2.10 -39.95
C ALA A 58 11.68 -1.97 -39.60
N PHE A 59 12.29 -0.83 -39.96
CA PHE A 59 13.69 -0.53 -39.73
C PHE A 59 14.03 -0.40 -38.24
N VAL A 60 13.29 0.41 -37.49
CA VAL A 60 13.50 0.61 -36.05
C VAL A 60 13.43 -0.74 -35.33
N SER A 61 12.40 -1.53 -35.64
CA SER A 61 12.22 -2.86 -35.03
C SER A 61 13.33 -3.85 -35.39
N ILE A 62 13.85 -3.82 -36.62
CA ILE A 62 14.97 -4.66 -37.03
C ILE A 62 16.28 -4.22 -36.35
N MET A 63 16.53 -2.92 -36.23
CA MET A 63 17.71 -2.40 -35.53
C MET A 63 17.69 -2.72 -34.03
N GLU A 64 16.59 -2.48 -33.33
CA GLU A 64 16.45 -2.82 -31.90
C GLU A 64 16.74 -4.30 -31.66
N ARG A 65 16.15 -5.18 -32.48
CA ARG A 65 16.35 -6.62 -32.35
C ARG A 65 17.79 -7.03 -32.67
N THR A 66 18.45 -6.34 -33.60
CA THR A 66 19.88 -6.52 -33.92
C THR A 66 20.75 -6.13 -32.73
N LEU A 67 20.50 -4.98 -32.11
CA LEU A 67 21.19 -4.51 -30.90
C LEU A 67 20.99 -5.47 -29.72
N LEU A 68 19.77 -5.96 -29.50
CA LEU A 68 19.45 -6.94 -28.47
C LEU A 68 20.14 -8.29 -28.72
N ALA A 69 20.16 -8.78 -29.96
CA ALA A 69 20.82 -10.04 -30.30
C ALA A 69 22.35 -9.94 -30.11
N ALA A 70 22.96 -8.84 -30.55
CA ALA A 70 24.38 -8.57 -30.35
C ALA A 70 24.74 -8.49 -28.86
N ASN A 71 23.96 -7.75 -28.05
CA ASN A 71 24.16 -7.67 -26.60
C ASN A 71 24.07 -9.03 -25.89
N ARG A 72 23.16 -9.90 -26.32
CA ARG A 72 23.04 -11.26 -25.74
C ARG A 72 24.27 -12.11 -26.04
N LEU A 73 24.82 -12.01 -27.24
CA LEU A 73 26.05 -12.71 -27.64
C LEU A 73 27.28 -12.14 -26.92
N LEU A 74 27.44 -10.82 -26.88
CA LEU A 74 28.53 -10.17 -26.13
C LEU A 74 28.53 -10.58 -24.65
N LYS A 75 27.34 -10.64 -24.03
CA LYS A 75 27.16 -11.10 -22.64
C LYS A 75 27.48 -12.58 -22.45
N ARG A 76 27.08 -13.45 -23.40
CA ARG A 76 27.40 -14.89 -23.38
C ARG A 76 28.90 -15.15 -23.45
N GLU A 77 29.61 -14.35 -24.23
CA GLU A 77 31.07 -14.45 -24.42
C GLU A 77 31.88 -13.64 -23.38
N HIS A 78 31.22 -13.13 -22.32
CA HIS A 78 31.83 -12.35 -21.24
C HIS A 78 32.57 -11.08 -21.68
N LEU A 79 32.22 -10.51 -22.84
CA LEU A 79 32.74 -9.23 -23.31
C LEU A 79 32.02 -8.09 -22.56
N LYS A 80 32.78 -7.09 -22.11
CA LYS A 80 32.27 -6.01 -21.22
C LYS A 80 31.51 -4.89 -21.94
N GLU A 81 31.49 -4.89 -23.27
CA GLU A 81 30.79 -3.88 -24.06
C GLU A 81 29.28 -4.16 -24.11
N LYS A 82 28.47 -3.16 -23.72
CA LYS A 82 27.01 -3.17 -23.89
C LYS A 82 26.63 -2.04 -24.83
N LEU A 83 25.83 -2.37 -25.84
CA LEU A 83 25.20 -1.41 -26.74
C LEU A 83 23.87 -0.95 -26.13
N ASP A 84 23.54 0.33 -26.22
CA ASP A 84 22.30 0.88 -25.66
C ASP A 84 21.10 0.56 -26.58
N PRO A 85 20.01 -0.04 -26.08
CA PRO A 85 18.80 -0.28 -26.87
C PRO A 85 18.15 1.00 -27.42
N ASP A 86 18.30 2.14 -26.74
CA ASP A 86 17.70 3.43 -27.15
C ASP A 86 18.35 4.03 -28.41
N MET A 87 19.41 3.41 -28.92
CA MET A 87 20.09 3.79 -30.17
C MET A 87 19.23 3.63 -31.44
N ALA A 88 18.07 2.96 -31.35
CA ALA A 88 17.19 2.71 -32.48
C ALA A 88 16.13 3.82 -32.72
N GLN A 89 16.12 4.89 -31.93
CA GLN A 89 15.12 5.97 -32.08
C GLN A 89 15.22 6.73 -33.41
N GLU A 90 14.09 7.26 -33.87
CA GLU A 90 13.92 7.93 -35.16
C GLU A 90 14.73 9.22 -35.31
N GLU A 91 15.09 9.86 -34.19
CA GLU A 91 15.96 11.03 -34.17
C GLU A 91 17.42 10.71 -34.61
N THR A 92 17.87 9.48 -34.39
CA THR A 92 19.19 8.97 -34.83
C THR A 92 19.24 8.79 -36.35
N LEU A 93 18.12 8.38 -36.95
CA LEU A 93 17.96 8.18 -38.40
C LEU A 93 18.07 9.49 -39.19
N GLN A 94 17.55 10.59 -38.64
CA GLN A 94 17.65 11.91 -39.27
C GLN A 94 19.08 12.46 -39.24
N LYS A 95 19.86 12.12 -38.21
CA LYS A 95 21.24 12.58 -38.02
C LYS A 95 22.25 11.77 -38.86
N HIS A 96 21.93 10.52 -39.24
CA HIS A 96 22.86 9.62 -39.95
C HIS A 96 22.23 8.85 -41.14
N PRO A 97 21.95 9.51 -42.28
CA PRO A 97 21.26 8.90 -43.43
C PRO A 97 21.98 7.72 -44.10
N GLN A 98 23.30 7.58 -43.89
CA GLN A 98 24.09 6.47 -44.44
C GLN A 98 23.78 5.12 -43.76
N LEU A 99 23.44 5.13 -42.47
CA LEU A 99 22.99 3.95 -41.72
C LEU A 99 21.69 3.38 -42.31
N ARG A 100 20.80 4.28 -42.76
CA ARG A 100 19.53 3.93 -43.38
C ARG A 100 19.71 3.12 -44.67
N GLU A 101 20.68 3.50 -45.50
CA GLU A 101 20.98 2.78 -46.74
C GLU A 101 21.66 1.43 -46.51
N ILE A 102 22.53 1.31 -45.51
CA ILE A 102 23.20 0.05 -45.15
C ILE A 102 22.19 -1.00 -44.68
N VAL A 103 21.24 -0.61 -43.83
CA VAL A 103 20.21 -1.52 -43.33
C VAL A 103 19.17 -1.82 -44.41
N ARG A 104 18.83 -0.88 -45.30
CA ARG A 104 18.03 -1.18 -46.50
C ARG A 104 18.72 -2.21 -47.38
N HIS A 105 20.02 -2.07 -47.60
CA HIS A 105 20.81 -3.03 -48.35
C HIS A 105 20.81 -4.40 -47.67
N ALA A 106 21.05 -4.47 -46.36
CA ALA A 106 21.00 -5.69 -45.56
C ALA A 106 19.64 -6.39 -45.60
N CYS A 107 18.54 -5.64 -45.56
CA CYS A 107 17.19 -6.20 -45.70
C CYS A 107 16.95 -6.76 -47.10
N ARG A 108 17.52 -6.14 -48.15
CA ARG A 108 17.42 -6.61 -49.54
C ARG A 108 18.29 -7.84 -49.80
N THR A 109 19.49 -7.88 -49.27
CA THR A 109 20.46 -8.98 -49.46
C THR A 109 20.32 -10.08 -48.41
N ARG A 110 19.52 -9.84 -47.36
CA ARG A 110 19.32 -10.71 -46.19
C ARG A 110 20.59 -11.06 -45.42
N SER A 111 21.57 -10.15 -45.40
CA SER A 111 22.83 -10.27 -44.65
C SER A 111 22.98 -9.08 -43.71
N PHE A 112 23.03 -9.31 -42.40
CA PHE A 112 23.03 -8.28 -41.35
C PHE A 112 24.38 -8.17 -40.61
N SER A 113 25.33 -9.04 -40.94
CA SER A 113 26.70 -9.07 -40.40
C SER A 113 27.42 -7.71 -40.41
N HIS A 114 27.30 -6.93 -41.50
CA HIS A 114 27.90 -5.60 -41.61
C HIS A 114 27.29 -4.53 -40.67
N ILE A 115 26.05 -4.69 -40.23
CA ILE A 115 25.39 -3.72 -39.32
C ILE A 115 25.99 -3.84 -37.91
N ALA A 116 26.25 -5.07 -37.48
CA ALA A 116 26.87 -5.32 -36.17
C ALA A 116 28.29 -4.73 -36.07
N ASP A 117 29.09 -4.84 -37.13
CA ASP A 117 30.44 -4.26 -37.20
C ASP A 117 30.41 -2.72 -37.16
N LEU A 118 29.41 -2.10 -37.79
CA LEU A 118 29.29 -0.64 -37.85
C LEU A 118 28.89 0.00 -36.52
N ILE A 119 28.02 -0.68 -35.76
CA ILE A 119 27.53 -0.23 -34.45
C ILE A 119 28.65 -0.27 -33.40
N ALA A 120 29.49 -1.30 -33.43
CA ALA A 120 30.59 -1.44 -32.48
C ALA A 120 31.82 -0.59 -32.84
N GLY A 121 32.12 -0.41 -34.14
CA GLY A 121 33.26 0.40 -34.59
C GLY A 121 33.11 1.91 -34.38
N ASN A 122 31.90 2.41 -34.08
CA ASN A 122 31.60 3.84 -33.97
C ASN A 122 31.01 4.25 -32.59
N ALA A 123 31.43 3.62 -31.50
CA ALA A 123 31.01 3.98 -30.15
C ALA A 123 31.25 5.47 -29.79
N ALA A 124 32.14 6.17 -30.51
CA ALA A 124 32.39 7.61 -30.36
C ALA A 124 31.32 8.52 -30.99
N ILE A 125 30.56 8.04 -31.99
CA ILE A 125 29.40 8.76 -32.55
C ILE A 125 28.21 8.72 -31.56
N PHE A 126 28.18 7.70 -30.70
CA PHE A 126 27.14 7.43 -29.71
C PHE A 126 27.65 7.70 -28.28
N GLN A 127 28.18 8.91 -28.04
CA GLN A 127 28.93 9.30 -26.83
C GLN A 127 28.38 8.72 -25.51
N ILE A 128 29.23 7.93 -24.84
CA ILE A 128 29.11 7.61 -23.41
C ILE A 128 29.42 8.91 -22.63
N PRO A 129 28.53 9.43 -21.77
CA PRO A 129 28.85 10.62 -20.99
C PRO A 129 30.01 10.34 -20.04
N GLN A 130 31.09 11.13 -20.16
CA GLN A 130 32.10 11.20 -19.12
C GLN A 130 31.56 11.97 -17.91
N ALA A 131 31.94 11.47 -16.74
CA ALA A 131 31.49 11.95 -15.44
C ALA A 131 31.68 13.47 -15.26
N SER A 132 30.55 14.17 -15.27
CA SER A 132 30.32 15.42 -14.55
C SER A 132 28.86 15.38 -14.04
N ASP A 133 28.59 16.11 -12.95
CA ASP A 133 27.43 16.07 -12.05
C ASP A 133 26.10 15.48 -12.59
N PRO A 134 25.32 14.75 -11.76
CA PRO A 134 24.26 13.86 -12.23
C PRO A 134 23.16 14.62 -12.97
N VAL A 135 23.25 14.60 -14.30
CA VAL A 135 22.12 14.90 -15.19
C VAL A 135 21.10 13.78 -15.00
N ARG A 136 19.85 14.15 -14.68
CA ARG A 136 18.73 13.20 -14.53
C ARG A 136 18.62 12.38 -15.81
N SER A 137 18.51 11.05 -15.68
CA SER A 137 18.31 10.18 -16.84
C SER A 137 16.94 10.42 -17.46
N SER A 138 16.78 10.21 -18.78
CA SER A 138 15.47 10.29 -19.46
C SER A 138 14.40 9.42 -18.78
N GLN A 139 14.81 8.24 -18.28
CA GLN A 139 13.94 7.32 -17.54
C GLN A 139 13.43 7.90 -16.20
N ASP A 140 14.22 8.76 -15.54
CA ASP A 140 13.80 9.42 -14.29
C ASP A 140 12.81 10.56 -14.56
N GLU A 141 12.95 11.26 -15.68
CA GLU A 141 12.01 12.31 -16.11
C GLU A 141 10.66 11.71 -16.52
N ASP A 142 10.65 10.66 -17.33
CA ASP A 142 9.42 9.94 -17.73
C ASP A 142 8.67 9.37 -16.51
N ARG A 143 9.41 8.84 -15.52
CA ARG A 143 8.83 8.33 -14.27
C ARG A 143 8.24 9.44 -13.41
N SER A 144 8.91 10.59 -13.33
CA SER A 144 8.43 11.77 -12.59
C SER A 144 7.12 12.31 -13.19
N ASP A 145 7.06 12.42 -14.52
CA ASP A 145 5.89 12.91 -15.25
C ASP A 145 4.68 12.02 -15.04
N PHE A 146 4.91 10.72 -15.15
CA PHE A 146 3.91 9.72 -14.85
C PHE A 146 3.34 9.79 -13.42
N LEU A 147 4.22 9.91 -12.41
CA LEU A 147 3.79 9.98 -11.02
C LEU A 147 3.01 11.26 -10.74
N TYR A 148 3.38 12.37 -11.39
CA TYR A 148 2.64 13.62 -11.33
C TYR A 148 1.24 13.46 -11.93
N ASP A 149 1.12 12.91 -13.14
CA ASP A 149 -0.16 12.72 -13.83
C ASP A 149 -1.11 11.80 -13.04
N SER A 150 -0.55 10.72 -12.46
CA SER A 150 -1.26 9.84 -11.54
C SER A 150 -1.75 10.60 -10.30
N PHE A 151 -0.93 11.52 -9.78
CA PHE A 151 -1.22 12.27 -8.57
C PHE A 151 -2.28 13.36 -8.76
N VAL A 152 -2.40 13.98 -9.94
CA VAL A 152 -3.34 15.08 -10.19
C VAL A 152 -4.73 14.66 -10.67
N ARG A 153 -4.96 13.36 -10.92
CA ARG A 153 -6.28 12.79 -11.25
C ARG A 153 -7.36 13.21 -10.26
N PRO A 154 -8.65 13.28 -10.63
CA PRO A 154 -9.73 13.62 -9.70
C PRO A 154 -9.69 12.81 -8.40
N TYR A 155 -9.84 13.48 -7.25
CA TYR A 155 -9.86 12.82 -5.95
C TYR A 155 -11.18 12.05 -5.75
N VAL A 156 -11.09 10.85 -5.18
CA VAL A 156 -12.25 9.98 -4.89
C VAL A 156 -12.22 9.55 -3.43
N GLY A 157 -13.38 9.58 -2.77
CA GLY A 157 -13.56 9.16 -1.38
C GLY A 157 -13.86 10.30 -0.41
N LYS A 158 -14.07 9.95 0.87
CA LYS A 158 -14.47 10.87 1.95
C LYS A 158 -13.39 11.11 3.00
N ALA A 159 -12.15 10.71 2.76
CA ALA A 159 -11.10 10.84 3.78
C ALA A 159 -10.77 12.32 4.10
N VAL A 160 -10.87 13.21 3.11
CA VAL A 160 -10.74 14.66 3.31
C VAL A 160 -11.82 15.21 4.24
N ASP A 161 -13.06 14.73 4.11
CA ASP A 161 -14.16 15.10 5.00
C ASP A 161 -13.87 14.66 6.43
N GLY A 162 -13.48 13.40 6.60
CA GLY A 162 -13.13 12.84 7.91
C GLY A 162 -11.94 13.56 8.57
N PHE A 163 -10.94 13.94 7.80
CA PHE A 163 -9.77 14.65 8.33
C PHE A 163 -10.08 16.11 8.68
N TYR A 164 -10.92 16.78 7.88
CA TYR A 164 -11.42 18.12 8.20
C TYR A 164 -12.18 18.13 9.53
N GLU A 165 -13.11 17.18 9.72
CA GLU A 165 -13.86 17.04 10.98
C GLU A 165 -12.96 16.68 12.15
N TYR A 166 -11.94 15.83 11.94
CA TYR A 166 -10.94 15.53 12.95
C TYR A 166 -10.19 16.79 13.42
N LEU A 167 -9.71 17.64 12.51
CA LEU A 167 -9.03 18.89 12.88
C LEU A 167 -9.96 19.88 13.58
N LYS A 168 -11.23 19.95 13.15
CA LYS A 168 -12.27 20.78 13.79
C LYS A 168 -12.54 20.32 15.22
N ASN A 169 -12.76 19.02 15.43
CA ASN A 169 -12.99 18.42 16.74
C ASN A 169 -11.80 18.64 17.67
N ASN A 170 -10.59 18.41 17.17
CA ASN A 170 -9.37 18.69 17.93
C ASN A 170 -9.29 20.17 18.35
N ASN A 171 -9.72 21.10 17.48
CA ASN A 171 -9.69 22.52 17.81
C ASN A 171 -10.72 22.90 18.88
N MET A 172 -11.85 22.20 18.96
CA MET A 172 -12.82 22.34 20.05
C MET A 172 -12.25 21.80 21.37
N GLU A 173 -11.55 20.66 21.33
CA GLU A 173 -11.03 19.99 22.52
C GLU A 173 -9.68 20.56 23.02
N PHE A 174 -9.00 21.42 22.27
CA PHE A 174 -7.67 21.95 22.62
C PHE A 174 -7.57 22.53 24.03
N ARG A 175 -8.65 23.16 24.51
CA ARG A 175 -8.81 23.68 25.89
C ARG A 175 -9.99 23.06 26.63
N GLY A 176 -10.36 21.84 26.24
CA GLY A 176 -11.52 21.13 26.78
C GLY A 176 -11.36 20.70 28.24
N PRO A 177 -12.45 20.23 28.86
CA PRO A 177 -12.49 19.85 30.27
C PRO A 177 -11.62 18.63 30.62
N ARG A 178 -11.17 17.86 29.62
CA ARG A 178 -10.28 16.68 29.79
C ARG A 178 -8.81 17.05 30.06
N GLY A 179 -8.47 18.33 30.06
CA GLY A 179 -7.11 18.84 30.24
C GLY A 179 -6.53 19.42 28.94
N PRO A 180 -5.57 20.35 29.02
CA PRO A 180 -5.04 21.02 27.84
C PRO A 180 -4.18 20.07 26.99
N TYR A 181 -4.45 20.02 25.69
CA TYR A 181 -3.53 19.39 24.74
C TYR A 181 -2.22 20.18 24.66
N TYR A 182 -1.11 19.50 24.41
CA TYR A 182 0.22 20.11 24.45
C TYR A 182 0.40 21.26 23.44
N ALA A 183 0.01 21.05 22.18
CA ALA A 183 0.12 22.02 21.10
C ALA A 183 -0.79 21.65 19.92
N LYS A 184 -1.03 22.57 18.98
CA LYS A 184 -1.87 22.32 17.78
C LYS A 184 -1.12 21.62 16.66
N PHE A 185 -0.71 20.38 16.91
CA PHE A 185 -0.22 19.49 15.88
C PHE A 185 -0.75 18.07 16.02
N CYS A 186 -0.81 17.35 14.90
CA CYS A 186 -1.21 15.94 14.87
C CYS A 186 -0.39 15.17 13.82
N SER A 187 -0.51 13.85 13.84
CA SER A 187 0.14 12.97 12.86
C SER A 187 -0.87 12.18 12.03
N ILE A 188 -0.52 11.90 10.77
CA ILE A 188 -1.19 10.93 9.91
C ILE A 188 -0.27 9.71 9.81
N VAL A 189 -0.76 8.56 10.25
CA VAL A 189 0.03 7.32 10.30
C VAL A 189 -0.65 6.28 9.44
N GLN A 190 -0.04 5.95 8.31
CA GLN A 190 -0.52 4.89 7.44
C GLN A 190 0.57 4.42 6.48
N SER A 191 0.47 3.18 6.00
CA SER A 191 1.38 2.61 5.00
C SER A 191 1.45 3.43 3.70
N SER A 192 2.45 3.14 2.87
CA SER A 192 2.57 3.70 1.52
C SER A 192 1.33 3.38 0.65
N GLY A 193 1.01 4.28 -0.29
CA GLY A 193 -0.07 4.07 -1.27
C GLY A 193 -1.50 4.32 -0.79
N THR A 194 -1.70 4.75 0.46
CA THR A 194 -3.04 5.01 1.04
C THR A 194 -3.55 6.43 0.82
N GLY A 195 -2.78 7.29 0.15
CA GLY A 195 -3.21 8.66 -0.18
C GLY A 195 -2.94 9.72 0.90
N LYS A 196 -1.99 9.53 1.83
CA LYS A 196 -1.60 10.54 2.84
C LYS A 196 -1.30 11.92 2.25
N SER A 197 -0.36 11.98 1.31
CA SER A 197 0.04 13.24 0.64
C SER A 197 -1.14 13.86 -0.10
N ARG A 198 -1.95 13.03 -0.75
CA ARG A 198 -3.15 13.46 -1.47
C ARG A 198 -4.21 14.02 -0.53
N LEU A 199 -4.47 13.37 0.61
CA LEU A 199 -5.38 13.84 1.66
C LEU A 199 -5.02 15.26 2.10
N MET A 200 -3.75 15.49 2.43
CA MET A 200 -3.28 16.80 2.92
C MET A 200 -3.46 17.89 1.86
N ILE A 201 -3.16 17.59 0.59
CA ILE A 201 -3.33 18.54 -0.52
C ILE A 201 -4.82 18.83 -0.80
N GLU A 202 -5.68 17.81 -0.79
CA GLU A 202 -7.11 17.96 -1.13
C GLU A 202 -7.94 18.69 -0.06
N LEU A 203 -7.38 18.91 1.15
CA LEU A 203 -7.96 19.84 2.12
C LEU A 203 -8.19 21.24 1.54
N ARG A 204 -7.45 21.64 0.50
CA ARG A 204 -7.67 22.91 -0.21
C ARG A 204 -9.10 23.09 -0.69
N ASN A 205 -9.79 22.00 -1.04
CA ASN A 205 -11.17 22.04 -1.53
C ASN A 205 -12.20 22.30 -0.42
N LYS A 206 -11.77 22.31 0.84
CA LYS A 206 -12.57 22.67 2.01
C LYS A 206 -12.42 24.14 2.43
N GLY A 207 -11.76 24.96 1.60
CA GLY A 207 -11.48 26.36 1.92
C GLY A 207 -10.39 26.54 2.97
N VAL A 208 -9.58 25.51 3.24
CA VAL A 208 -8.44 25.55 4.15
C VAL A 208 -7.21 26.01 3.37
N ILE A 209 -6.43 26.96 3.89
CA ILE A 209 -5.13 27.32 3.32
C ILE A 209 -4.14 26.18 3.62
N VAL A 210 -3.52 25.60 2.59
CA VAL A 210 -2.64 24.43 2.75
C VAL A 210 -1.21 24.77 2.32
N LEU A 211 -0.30 24.86 3.30
CA LEU A 211 1.15 24.89 3.05
C LEU A 211 1.70 23.46 3.18
N TYR A 212 1.71 22.73 2.07
CA TYR A 212 2.30 21.40 1.99
C TYR A 212 3.81 21.49 1.79
N MET A 213 4.59 20.64 2.46
CA MET A 213 6.06 20.50 2.36
C MET A 213 6.43 19.02 2.44
N ASN A 214 7.24 18.52 1.51
CA ASN A 214 7.72 17.14 1.49
C ASN A 214 9.21 17.06 1.86
N LEU A 215 9.53 16.30 2.91
CA LEU A 215 10.86 16.20 3.50
C LEU A 215 11.63 14.92 3.12
N ARG A 216 11.15 14.17 2.13
CA ARG A 216 11.73 12.88 1.72
C ARG A 216 13.21 12.97 1.41
N ASP A 217 13.94 11.87 1.51
CA ASP A 217 15.37 11.81 1.20
C ASP A 217 15.70 12.31 -0.22
N ARG A 218 16.89 12.90 -0.42
CA ARG A 218 17.36 13.43 -1.71
C ARG A 218 17.39 12.35 -2.79
N ASN A 219 17.64 11.10 -2.41
CA ASN A 219 17.78 9.98 -3.34
C ASN A 219 16.48 9.18 -3.51
N ASP A 220 15.38 9.59 -2.89
CA ASP A 220 14.10 8.87 -2.99
C ASP A 220 13.34 9.30 -4.26
N PRO A 221 13.13 8.38 -5.24
CA PRO A 221 12.51 8.70 -6.53
C PRO A 221 10.97 8.77 -6.48
N GLY A 222 10.35 8.66 -5.30
CA GLY A 222 8.89 8.71 -5.21
C GLY A 222 8.31 10.10 -5.46
N PHE A 223 6.98 10.20 -5.43
CA PHE A 223 6.24 11.45 -5.58
C PHE A 223 5.23 11.66 -4.43
N PRO A 224 4.97 12.90 -3.95
CA PRO A 224 5.54 14.19 -4.40
C PRO A 224 7.04 14.36 -4.13
N MET A 225 7.72 15.17 -4.94
CA MET A 225 9.16 15.42 -4.83
C MET A 225 9.55 16.18 -3.55
N ARG A 226 10.83 16.09 -3.16
CA ARG A 226 11.41 16.81 -2.02
C ARG A 226 11.35 18.33 -2.25
N ASP A 227 10.86 19.07 -1.26
CA ASP A 227 11.00 20.53 -1.23
C ASP A 227 12.36 20.91 -0.63
N LEU A 228 13.25 21.48 -1.44
CA LEU A 228 14.65 21.67 -1.08
C LEU A 228 14.85 22.56 0.16
N VAL A 229 14.17 23.70 0.23
CA VAL A 229 14.32 24.67 1.32
C VAL A 229 13.88 24.09 2.68
N PRO A 230 12.62 23.66 2.88
CA PRO A 230 12.19 23.14 4.17
C PRO A 230 12.98 21.89 4.57
N ALA A 231 13.31 21.02 3.62
CA ALA A 231 14.04 19.80 3.91
C ALA A 231 15.51 20.07 4.27
N ARG A 232 16.19 21.01 3.60
CA ARG A 232 17.54 21.46 3.99
C ARG A 232 17.57 22.04 5.40
N ILE A 233 16.62 22.92 5.72
CA ILE A 233 16.58 23.57 7.04
C ILE A 233 16.31 22.54 8.14
N LEU A 234 15.35 21.64 7.94
CA LEU A 234 14.86 20.77 9.02
C LEU A 234 15.59 19.44 9.13
N THR A 235 16.06 18.84 8.03
CA THR A 235 16.62 17.47 8.03
C THR A 235 18.12 17.41 7.83
N GLU A 236 18.77 18.49 7.41
CA GLU A 236 20.22 18.53 7.14
C GLU A 236 20.97 19.30 8.24
N ASP A 237 22.29 19.11 8.30
CA ASP A 237 23.17 19.78 9.27
C ASP A 237 22.68 19.70 10.73
N THR A 238 22.22 18.51 11.15
CA THR A 238 21.71 18.26 12.50
C THR A 238 22.81 18.08 13.54
N ASP A 239 24.08 18.16 13.15
CA ASP A 239 25.24 18.19 14.06
C ASP A 239 25.43 19.59 14.66
N CYS A 240 24.40 20.07 15.36
CA CYS A 240 24.38 21.35 16.07
C CYS A 240 23.87 21.15 17.49
N THR A 241 23.97 22.16 18.34
CA THR A 241 23.38 22.14 19.69
C THR A 241 21.86 22.25 19.62
N ALA A 242 21.18 21.81 20.68
CA ALA A 242 19.72 21.98 20.78
C ALA A 242 19.27 23.45 20.74
N ALA A 243 20.09 24.39 21.22
CA ALA A 243 19.80 25.83 21.17
C ALA A 243 19.90 26.38 19.74
N GLU A 244 20.95 25.99 18.99
CA GLU A 244 21.08 26.34 17.57
C GLU A 244 19.93 25.78 16.73
N TYR A 245 19.56 24.51 16.96
CA TYR A 245 18.41 23.91 16.27
C TYR A 245 17.08 24.56 16.69
N THR A 246 16.96 25.06 17.93
CA THR A 246 15.80 25.83 18.39
C THR A 246 15.70 27.17 17.68
N ALA A 247 16.79 27.92 17.60
CA ALA A 247 16.87 29.17 16.83
C ALA A 247 16.51 28.92 15.36
N ARG A 248 17.03 27.83 14.77
CA ARG A 248 16.70 27.38 13.41
C ARG A 248 15.20 27.18 13.21
N CYS A 249 14.55 26.41 14.08
CA CYS A 249 13.10 26.17 14.01
C CYS A 249 12.29 27.45 14.17
N CYS A 250 12.64 28.31 15.13
CA CYS A 250 11.95 29.58 15.35
C CYS A 250 12.11 30.52 14.14
N ALA A 251 13.31 30.64 13.56
CA ALA A 251 13.54 31.42 12.35
C ALA A 251 12.71 30.90 11.17
N PHE A 252 12.64 29.57 11.00
CA PHE A 252 11.90 28.95 9.92
C PHE A 252 10.39 29.20 10.00
N PHE A 253 9.76 28.98 11.15
CA PHE A 253 8.34 29.30 11.34
C PHE A 253 8.07 30.81 11.25
N THR A 254 8.98 31.65 11.74
CA THR A 254 8.89 33.11 11.58
C THR A 254 8.84 33.49 10.09
N ALA A 255 9.74 32.93 9.29
CA ALA A 255 9.81 33.17 7.85
C ALA A 255 8.54 32.69 7.12
N ILE A 256 8.02 31.51 7.48
CA ILE A 256 6.75 31.00 6.95
C ILE A 256 5.62 32.00 7.24
N PHE A 257 5.45 32.44 8.48
CA PHE A 257 4.34 33.32 8.85
C PHE A 257 4.44 34.69 8.18
N GLN A 258 5.64 35.25 8.04
CA GLN A 258 5.87 36.50 7.31
C GLN A 258 5.55 36.37 5.82
N THR A 259 5.94 35.26 5.19
CA THR A 259 5.64 35.01 3.77
C THR A 259 4.16 34.74 3.52
N LEU A 260 3.51 33.95 4.38
CA LEU A 260 2.07 33.77 4.31
C LEU A 260 1.32 35.09 4.49
N GLN A 261 1.75 35.92 5.45
CA GLN A 261 1.19 37.24 5.67
C GLN A 261 1.31 38.10 4.42
N GLU A 262 2.51 38.24 3.84
CA GLU A 262 2.74 39.05 2.64
C GLU A 262 1.91 38.58 1.45
N ASP A 263 2.02 37.29 1.09
CA ASP A 263 1.40 36.76 -0.12
C ASP A 263 -0.12 36.83 -0.05
N LEU A 264 -0.72 36.54 1.10
CA LEU A 264 -2.18 36.58 1.24
C LEU A 264 -2.71 38.00 1.48
N SER A 265 -1.97 38.87 2.20
CA SER A 265 -2.35 40.28 2.37
C SER A 265 -2.25 41.08 1.07
N GLY A 266 -1.39 40.66 0.14
CA GLY A 266 -1.32 41.26 -1.20
C GLY A 266 -2.55 40.97 -2.06
N ILE A 267 -3.31 39.92 -1.74
CA ILE A 267 -4.42 39.41 -2.55
C ILE A 267 -5.79 39.73 -1.92
N LEU A 268 -5.92 39.67 -0.60
CA LEU A 268 -7.19 39.89 0.13
C LEU A 268 -7.86 41.27 -0.12
N PRO A 269 -7.15 42.41 -0.20
CA PRO A 269 -7.75 43.72 -0.43
C PRO A 269 -8.24 43.98 -1.87
N ARG A 270 -7.87 43.13 -2.85
CA ARG A 270 -8.19 43.35 -4.28
C ARG A 270 -9.60 42.90 -4.67
N LEU A 271 -10.36 42.30 -3.76
CA LEU A 271 -11.73 41.84 -4.01
C LEU A 271 -12.77 42.88 -3.54
N ARG A 272 -13.57 43.40 -4.48
CA ARG A 272 -14.74 44.27 -4.20
C ARG A 272 -15.91 43.53 -3.53
N SER A 273 -15.81 42.22 -3.32
CA SER A 273 -16.85 41.36 -2.74
C SER A 273 -16.25 40.58 -1.57
N GLY A 274 -16.74 40.78 -0.35
CA GLY A 274 -16.19 40.25 0.91
C GLY A 274 -16.18 38.72 1.12
N ASN A 275 -16.04 37.92 0.06
CA ASN A 275 -15.85 36.47 0.14
C ASN A 275 -14.38 36.11 -0.17
N PRO A 276 -13.59 35.63 0.82
CA PRO A 276 -12.18 35.30 0.64
C PRO A 276 -11.93 33.97 -0.11
N ASN A 277 -12.97 33.14 -0.31
CA ASN A 277 -12.83 31.78 -0.83
C ASN A 277 -12.18 31.69 -2.24
N PRO A 278 -12.49 32.56 -3.22
CA PRO A 278 -11.86 32.48 -4.54
C PRO A 278 -10.35 32.74 -4.49
N VAL A 279 -9.91 33.60 -3.57
CA VAL A 279 -8.48 33.93 -3.38
C VAL A 279 -7.73 32.82 -2.70
N ILE A 280 -8.30 32.27 -1.62
CA ILE A 280 -7.74 31.09 -0.94
C ILE A 280 -7.64 29.93 -1.92
N LYS A 281 -8.66 29.72 -2.75
CA LYS A 281 -8.64 28.72 -3.81
C LYS A 281 -7.51 28.97 -4.81
N SER A 282 -7.38 30.19 -5.33
CA SER A 282 -6.30 30.53 -6.29
C SER A 282 -4.91 30.33 -5.70
N TRP A 283 -4.68 30.74 -4.44
CA TRP A 283 -3.40 30.54 -3.77
C TRP A 283 -3.13 29.05 -3.56
N ASN A 284 -4.13 28.28 -3.10
CA ASN A 284 -4.00 26.84 -2.94
C ASN A 284 -3.74 26.12 -4.26
N ASP A 285 -4.41 26.50 -5.35
CA ASP A 285 -4.23 25.90 -6.68
C ASP A 285 -2.79 26.10 -7.17
N GLN A 286 -2.19 27.25 -6.86
CA GLN A 286 -0.77 27.53 -7.14
C GLN A 286 0.17 26.76 -6.22
N MET A 287 -0.08 26.75 -4.90
CA MET A 287 0.84 26.16 -3.91
C MET A 287 0.78 24.65 -3.82
N CYS A 288 -0.38 24.05 -4.11
CA CYS A 288 -0.61 22.61 -4.12
C CYS A 288 -0.42 21.98 -5.50
N ASN A 289 -0.06 22.77 -6.52
CA ASN A 289 0.47 22.25 -7.78
C ASN A 289 1.98 22.07 -7.64
N MET A 290 2.44 20.81 -7.64
CA MET A 290 3.85 20.45 -7.41
C MET A 290 4.80 20.87 -8.55
N ARG A 291 4.29 21.42 -9.66
CA ARG A 291 5.06 21.98 -10.79
C ARG A 291 4.95 23.51 -10.90
N SER A 292 4.34 24.16 -9.91
CA SER A 292 4.07 25.59 -9.96
C SER A 292 5.31 26.41 -9.59
N ASN A 293 5.74 27.31 -10.49
CA ASN A 293 6.81 28.28 -10.19
C ASN A 293 6.50 29.15 -8.97
N ALA A 294 5.22 29.42 -8.69
CA ALA A 294 4.81 30.22 -7.52
C ALA A 294 5.20 29.53 -6.20
N ARG A 295 5.24 28.19 -6.18
CA ARG A 295 5.69 27.40 -5.04
C ARG A 295 7.19 27.57 -4.81
N ASP A 296 7.98 27.54 -5.88
CA ASP A 296 9.43 27.75 -5.81
C ASP A 296 9.76 29.17 -5.34
N GLU A 297 9.07 30.18 -5.90
CA GLU A 297 9.18 31.58 -5.46
C GLU A 297 8.82 31.75 -3.98
N PHE A 298 7.75 31.10 -3.51
CA PHE A 298 7.36 31.11 -2.10
C PHE A 298 8.48 30.57 -1.20
N PHE A 299 9.06 29.41 -1.54
CA PHE A 299 10.13 28.82 -0.73
C PHE A 299 11.43 29.62 -0.82
N GLN A 300 11.73 30.28 -1.93
CA GLN A 300 12.85 31.21 -2.02
C GLN A 300 12.67 32.41 -1.09
N LYS A 301 11.47 33.02 -1.05
CA LYS A 301 11.14 34.08 -0.08
C LYS A 301 11.29 33.59 1.37
N VAL A 302 10.81 32.38 1.67
CA VAL A 302 10.98 31.76 2.99
C VAL A 302 12.47 31.59 3.32
N HIS A 303 13.29 31.12 2.38
CA HIS A 303 14.74 30.97 2.58
C HIS A 303 15.42 32.30 2.90
N SER A 304 15.15 33.36 2.11
CA SER A 304 15.72 34.69 2.34
C SER A 304 15.35 35.25 3.73
N ARG A 305 14.08 35.13 4.13
CA ARG A 305 13.61 35.58 5.45
C ARG A 305 14.16 34.74 6.59
N TYR A 306 14.34 33.45 6.36
CA TYR A 306 14.93 32.54 7.33
C TYR A 306 16.38 32.94 7.64
N GLU A 307 17.21 33.15 6.63
CA GLU A 307 18.59 33.61 6.80
C GLU A 307 18.66 34.96 7.53
N GLU A 308 17.82 35.92 7.12
CA GLU A 308 17.74 37.23 7.78
C GLU A 308 17.32 37.10 9.25
N THR A 309 16.33 36.26 9.56
CA THR A 309 15.83 36.09 10.93
C THR A 309 16.83 35.34 11.80
N LEU A 310 17.49 34.31 11.27
CA LEU A 310 18.45 33.49 12.01
C LEU A 310 19.61 34.33 12.55
N THR A 311 20.13 35.26 11.74
CA THR A 311 21.20 36.18 12.17
C THR A 311 20.80 37.12 13.32
N LYS A 312 19.49 37.38 13.49
CA LYS A 312 18.95 38.24 14.56
C LYS A 312 18.66 37.49 15.85
N ILE A 313 18.57 36.16 15.82
CA ILE A 313 18.32 35.37 17.02
C ILE A 313 19.63 35.22 17.78
N LYS A 314 19.65 35.69 19.03
CA LYS A 314 20.80 35.51 19.92
C LYS A 314 20.85 34.07 20.41
N ILE A 315 21.90 33.35 20.03
CA ILE A 315 22.19 31.98 20.49
C ILE A 315 23.19 32.08 21.65
N PRO A 316 22.93 31.45 22.81
CA PRO A 316 23.88 31.44 23.93
C PRO A 316 25.20 30.78 23.52
N ASN A 317 26.34 31.45 23.79
CA ASN A 317 27.64 30.84 23.56
C ASN A 317 27.86 29.68 24.53
N PRO A 318 28.38 28.52 24.08
CA PRO A 318 28.67 27.38 24.97
C PRO A 318 29.73 27.65 26.05
N GLY A 319 30.34 28.85 26.06
CA GLY A 319 31.37 29.27 27.02
C GLY A 319 30.99 30.44 27.95
N GLU A 320 29.78 31.01 27.86
CA GLU A 320 29.35 32.03 28.83
C GLU A 320 28.89 31.33 30.12
N LYS A 321 29.78 31.34 31.12
CA LYS A 321 29.41 31.04 32.51
C LYS A 321 28.35 32.05 32.92
N THR A 322 27.08 31.62 32.91
CA THR A 322 26.11 32.23 33.81
C THR A 322 26.54 31.83 35.22
N ASP A 323 26.68 32.82 36.11
CA ASP A 323 26.87 32.61 37.53
C ASP A 323 25.66 31.86 38.10
N VAL A 324 25.64 30.54 37.90
CA VAL A 324 24.72 29.63 38.57
C VAL A 324 25.52 28.97 39.67
N ASN A 325 25.13 29.29 40.91
CA ASN A 325 25.54 28.61 42.13
C ASN A 325 25.75 27.10 41.87
N PRO A 326 26.86 26.48 42.34
CA PRO A 326 27.19 25.07 42.08
C PRO A 326 26.32 24.06 42.85
N ALA A 327 25.05 24.39 43.08
CA ALA A 327 24.04 23.53 43.69
C ALA A 327 22.93 23.23 42.68
N ALA A 328 23.28 22.61 41.55
CA ALA A 328 22.30 21.90 40.74
C ALA A 328 22.07 20.53 41.41
N PRO A 329 20.85 20.20 41.85
CA PRO A 329 20.58 18.90 42.46
C PRO A 329 20.76 17.79 41.42
N THR A 330 21.28 16.66 41.85
CA THR A 330 21.39 15.46 41.01
C THR A 330 20.00 14.93 40.63
N ALA A 331 19.92 14.12 39.57
CA ALA A 331 18.66 13.54 39.09
C ALA A 331 17.92 12.74 40.19
N GLU A 332 18.66 12.17 41.13
CA GLU A 332 18.11 11.43 42.28
C GLU A 332 17.51 12.36 43.36
N GLU A 333 18.14 13.50 43.65
CA GLU A 333 17.63 14.49 44.62
C GLU A 333 16.38 15.24 44.11
N THR A 334 16.27 15.41 42.79
CA THR A 334 15.10 16.03 42.16
C THR A 334 13.88 15.10 42.25
N THR A 335 14.09 13.79 42.12
CA THR A 335 13.05 12.76 42.20
C THR A 335 12.52 12.61 43.63
N ALA A 336 13.38 12.75 44.64
CA ALA A 336 12.98 12.71 46.05
C ALA A 336 12.16 13.94 46.49
N LYS A 337 12.44 15.14 45.95
CA LYS A 337 11.66 16.36 46.23
C LYS A 337 10.29 16.37 45.53
N LEU A 338 10.19 15.79 44.32
CA LEU A 338 8.96 15.73 43.52
C LEU A 338 7.85 14.85 44.11
N GLY A 339 8.19 13.86 44.94
CA GLY A 339 7.21 13.02 45.63
C GLY A 339 6.43 13.73 46.76
N SER A 340 6.76 14.99 47.08
CA SER A 340 6.25 15.70 48.27
C SER A 340 5.47 16.99 47.99
N MET A 341 5.25 17.38 46.72
CA MET A 341 4.59 18.65 46.39
C MET A 341 3.10 18.48 46.03
N SER A 342 2.26 19.22 46.75
CA SER A 342 0.82 19.41 46.48
C SER A 342 0.58 20.02 45.09
N LEU A 343 -0.50 19.58 44.43
CA LEU A 343 -0.94 19.91 43.08
C LEU A 343 -1.42 21.38 42.86
N THR A 344 -1.02 22.33 43.71
CA THR A 344 -1.61 23.68 43.69
C THR A 344 -0.65 24.84 43.43
N ASP A 345 0.67 24.66 43.36
CA ASP A 345 1.58 25.80 43.25
C ASP A 345 2.43 25.86 41.97
N GLU A 346 2.31 27.03 41.34
CA GLU A 346 3.16 27.72 40.36
C GLU A 346 3.41 27.10 38.98
N LYS A 347 2.94 27.86 37.98
CA LYS A 347 3.37 27.86 36.57
C LYS A 347 4.89 27.67 36.46
N ILE A 348 5.33 26.45 36.22
CA ILE A 348 6.67 26.18 35.69
C ILE A 348 6.74 26.86 34.31
N ARG A 349 7.25 28.09 34.25
CA ARG A 349 7.53 28.78 32.99
C ARG A 349 8.52 27.93 32.21
N ALA A 350 8.14 27.54 31.00
CA ALA A 350 9.10 26.93 30.08
C ALA A 350 10.27 27.90 29.87
N PRO A 351 11.53 27.43 29.79
CA PRO A 351 12.66 28.26 29.43
C PRO A 351 12.34 28.87 28.07
N LYS A 352 12.51 30.19 28.00
CA LYS A 352 12.21 30.98 26.81
C LYS A 352 13.02 30.44 25.64
N LEU A 353 12.34 30.11 24.54
CA LEU A 353 13.03 29.55 23.36
C LEU A 353 13.85 30.65 22.68
N GLU A 354 14.99 30.27 22.11
CA GLU A 354 15.77 31.13 21.22
C GLU A 354 14.88 31.53 20.02
N GLY A 355 14.52 32.81 19.95
CA GLY A 355 13.65 33.32 18.90
C GLY A 355 12.14 33.29 19.18
N GLU A 356 11.70 32.93 20.40
CA GLU A 356 10.27 32.83 20.78
C GLU A 356 9.46 34.10 20.44
N SER A 357 10.04 35.27 20.68
CA SER A 357 9.37 36.55 20.39
C SER A 357 9.18 36.79 18.91
N PHE A 358 10.12 36.35 18.06
CA PHE A 358 10.03 36.50 16.61
C PHE A 358 8.88 35.65 16.06
N VAL A 359 8.85 34.36 16.40
CA VAL A 359 7.83 33.44 15.90
C VAL A 359 6.44 33.81 16.39
N THR A 360 6.29 34.18 17.67
CA THR A 360 4.99 34.55 18.25
C THR A 360 4.46 35.87 17.65
N THR A 361 5.34 36.85 17.44
CA THR A 361 4.96 38.14 16.83
C THR A 361 4.52 37.94 15.38
N SER A 362 5.32 37.23 14.58
CA SER A 362 4.97 36.96 13.18
C SER A 362 3.70 36.12 13.04
N TYR A 363 3.47 35.15 13.93
CA TYR A 363 2.24 34.37 13.97
C TYR A 363 1.02 35.25 14.23
N ASN A 364 1.06 36.11 15.26
CA ASN A 364 -0.05 37.01 15.57
C ASN A 364 -0.30 38.03 14.45
N ASN A 365 0.77 38.59 13.86
CA ASN A 365 0.65 39.51 12.72
C ASN A 365 -0.03 38.84 11.52
N MET A 366 0.37 37.60 11.21
CA MET A 366 -0.28 36.79 10.17
C MET A 366 -1.76 36.55 10.49
N LEU A 367 -2.11 36.14 11.71
CA LEU A 367 -3.50 35.88 12.08
C LEU A 367 -4.39 37.12 11.94
N MET A 368 -3.90 38.29 12.36
CA MET A 368 -4.59 39.58 12.23
C MET A 368 -4.77 39.94 10.76
N ALA A 369 -3.71 39.84 9.96
CA ALA A 369 -3.74 40.17 8.54
C ALA A 369 -4.70 39.28 7.73
N LEU A 370 -4.85 38.01 8.12
CA LEU A 370 -5.73 37.05 7.46
C LEU A 370 -7.17 37.08 7.97
N GLY A 371 -7.51 37.91 8.96
CA GLY A 371 -8.83 37.93 9.58
C GLY A 371 -9.21 36.59 10.23
N ILE A 372 -8.23 35.75 10.58
CA ILE A 372 -8.46 34.46 11.26
C ILE A 372 -8.91 34.70 12.71
N LEU A 373 -8.49 35.83 13.29
CA LEU A 373 -9.08 36.39 14.50
C LEU A 373 -10.16 37.39 14.07
N THR A 374 -11.45 37.04 14.18
CA THR A 374 -12.53 38.02 14.03
C THR A 374 -12.71 38.79 15.34
N GLU A 375 -12.76 40.11 15.26
CA GLU A 375 -12.86 41.02 16.42
C GLU A 375 -14.20 40.91 17.19
N ASN A 376 -15.16 40.11 16.70
CA ASN A 376 -16.49 40.03 17.29
C ASN A 376 -16.59 38.91 18.32
N LYS A 377 -16.49 39.29 19.60
CA LYS A 377 -16.68 38.44 20.79
C LYS A 377 -18.06 37.75 20.89
N ASP A 378 -19.01 38.11 20.02
CA ASP A 378 -20.41 37.65 20.06
C ASP A 378 -20.74 36.55 19.04
N GLN A 379 -19.79 36.08 18.22
CA GLN A 379 -19.99 34.90 17.37
C GLN A 379 -19.38 33.64 18.02
N VAL A 380 -20.15 32.55 17.99
CA VAL A 380 -19.69 31.19 18.31
C VAL A 380 -18.32 30.98 17.68
N SER A 381 -17.32 30.61 18.48
CA SER A 381 -15.96 30.41 18.00
C SER A 381 -15.96 29.45 16.82
N ASN A 382 -15.60 29.95 15.63
CA ASN A 382 -15.50 29.07 14.46
C ASN A 382 -14.28 28.16 14.62
N HIS A 383 -14.53 26.86 14.80
CA HIS A 383 -13.47 25.85 14.96
C HIS A 383 -13.01 25.21 13.64
N ASP A 384 -13.60 25.61 12.52
CA ASP A 384 -13.22 25.14 11.18
C ASP A 384 -11.73 25.43 10.90
N PRO A 385 -10.95 24.45 10.43
CA PRO A 385 -9.56 24.64 10.04
C PRO A 385 -9.41 25.81 9.05
N LYS A 386 -8.46 26.72 9.32
CA LYS A 386 -8.19 27.87 8.42
C LYS A 386 -6.83 27.77 7.74
N LEU A 387 -5.82 27.25 8.43
CA LEU A 387 -4.48 27.05 7.89
C LEU A 387 -3.93 25.69 8.36
N VAL A 388 -3.40 24.92 7.42
CA VAL A 388 -2.68 23.67 7.66
C VAL A 388 -1.27 23.78 7.10
N ILE A 389 -0.27 23.63 7.96
CA ILE A 389 1.14 23.48 7.59
C ILE A 389 1.45 21.98 7.64
N ALA A 390 1.60 21.36 6.48
CA ALA A 390 1.76 19.91 6.35
C ALA A 390 3.22 19.54 6.04
N PHE A 391 3.83 18.74 6.90
CA PHE A 391 5.13 18.11 6.68
C PHE A 391 4.92 16.64 6.30
N ASP A 392 5.11 16.33 5.03
CA ASP A 392 5.09 14.97 4.49
C ASP A 392 6.48 14.33 4.50
N GLU A 393 6.50 13.01 4.53
CA GLU A 393 7.70 12.19 4.77
C GLU A 393 8.58 12.70 5.93
N ALA A 394 7.92 13.06 7.04
CA ALA A 394 8.57 13.73 8.16
C ALA A 394 9.47 12.82 9.04
N HIS A 395 9.51 11.51 8.79
CA HIS A 395 10.22 10.54 9.63
C HIS A 395 11.69 10.87 9.95
N PRO A 396 12.49 11.57 9.11
CA PRO A 396 13.85 11.95 9.48
C PRO A 396 13.91 12.80 10.77
N LEU A 397 12.85 13.54 11.09
CA LEU A 397 12.78 14.37 12.30
C LEU A 397 12.60 13.55 13.60
N SER A 398 12.32 12.25 13.50
CA SER A 398 12.24 11.34 14.66
C SER A 398 13.62 10.85 15.11
N ASN A 399 14.63 10.96 14.24
CA ASN A 399 15.97 10.44 14.50
C ASN A 399 16.66 11.22 15.63
N MET A 400 17.42 10.50 16.46
CA MET A 400 18.26 11.14 17.48
C MET A 400 19.45 11.81 16.81
N SER A 401 19.71 13.08 17.13
CA SER A 401 20.89 13.79 16.65
C SER A 401 22.17 13.30 17.33
N ALA A 402 23.32 13.55 16.72
CA ALA A 402 24.63 13.25 17.30
C ALA A 402 24.88 13.94 18.65
N LYS A 403 24.17 15.05 18.92
CA LYS A 403 24.24 15.82 20.17
C LYS A 403 23.13 15.48 21.17
N GLY A 404 22.38 14.39 20.95
CA GLY A 404 21.44 13.83 21.93
C GLY A 404 20.07 14.52 22.02
N PHE A 405 19.62 15.20 20.97
CA PHE A 405 18.24 15.73 20.90
C PHE A 405 17.48 15.18 19.69
N ARG A 406 16.15 15.19 19.76
CA ARG A 406 15.29 14.83 18.62
C ARG A 406 14.71 16.09 17.97
N PRO A 407 14.89 16.31 16.65
CA PRO A 407 14.33 17.45 15.92
C PRO A 407 12.83 17.68 16.12
N SER A 408 12.04 16.60 16.06
CA SER A 408 10.58 16.62 16.27
C SER A 408 10.18 17.19 17.64
N HIS A 409 10.96 16.94 18.70
CA HIS A 409 10.69 17.52 20.02
C HIS A 409 10.86 19.05 20.02
N ILE A 410 11.91 19.55 19.36
CA ILE A 410 12.17 20.99 19.27
C ILE A 410 11.09 21.66 18.42
N ILE A 411 10.73 21.07 17.28
CA ILE A 411 9.63 21.56 16.44
C ILE A 411 8.32 21.60 17.24
N GLY A 412 8.01 20.55 18.00
CA GLY A 412 6.83 20.52 18.88
C GLY A 412 6.84 21.63 19.93
N ARG A 413 8.01 21.98 20.50
CA ARG A 413 8.17 23.14 21.42
C ARG A 413 7.94 24.47 20.69
N THR A 414 8.47 24.63 19.49
CA THR A 414 8.22 25.82 18.66
C THR A 414 6.73 25.95 18.32
N ILE A 415 6.03 24.85 18.02
CA ILE A 415 4.58 24.89 17.76
C ILE A 415 3.81 25.27 19.03
N ASN A 416 4.18 24.69 20.17
CA ASN A 416 3.58 25.02 21.46
C ASN A 416 3.70 26.52 21.77
N CYS A 417 4.86 27.13 21.50
CA CYS A 417 5.11 28.52 21.90
C CYS A 417 4.13 29.53 21.29
N TYR A 418 3.76 29.37 20.01
CA TYR A 418 2.79 30.27 19.36
C TYR A 418 1.34 29.81 19.48
N SER A 419 1.08 28.50 19.68
CA SER A 419 -0.30 27.95 19.69
C SER A 419 -0.93 27.86 21.08
N ARG A 420 -0.16 27.70 22.16
CA ARG A 420 -0.68 27.45 23.53
C ARG A 420 -1.71 28.47 23.99
N ASN A 421 -1.40 29.75 23.79
CA ASN A 421 -2.23 30.85 24.25
C ASN A 421 -3.21 31.36 23.18
N ASN A 422 -3.34 30.67 22.05
CA ASN A 422 -4.21 31.06 20.95
C ASN A 422 -5.25 29.97 20.59
N ASN A 423 -6.50 30.37 20.33
CA ASN A 423 -7.56 29.44 19.90
C ASN A 423 -7.76 29.38 18.37
N ALA A 424 -6.94 30.10 17.60
CA ALA A 424 -6.99 30.11 16.14
C ALA A 424 -6.83 28.68 15.57
N PRO A 425 -7.67 28.26 14.62
CA PRO A 425 -7.66 26.93 14.01
C PRO A 425 -6.53 26.77 12.96
N VAL A 426 -5.29 26.99 13.40
CA VAL A 426 -4.06 26.77 12.64
C VAL A 426 -3.39 25.48 13.14
N TRP A 427 -3.13 24.56 12.22
CA TRP A 427 -2.65 23.23 12.51
C TRP A 427 -1.33 22.92 11.82
N VAL A 428 -0.44 22.21 12.53
CA VAL A 428 0.70 21.54 11.91
C VAL A 428 0.41 20.05 11.81
N VAL A 429 0.56 19.48 10.62
CA VAL A 429 0.27 18.06 10.35
C VAL A 429 1.55 17.37 9.91
N PHE A 430 1.87 16.25 10.55
CA PHE A 430 3.02 15.43 10.17
C PHE A 430 2.56 14.11 9.58
N ALA A 431 3.08 13.74 8.42
CA ALA A 431 2.78 12.46 7.78
C ALA A 431 4.07 11.70 7.45
N SER A 432 4.05 10.39 7.63
CA SER A 432 5.02 9.48 7.00
C SER A 432 4.46 8.06 6.94
N THR A 433 5.14 7.22 6.18
CA THR A 433 4.93 5.78 6.16
C THR A 433 5.39 5.11 7.45
N THR A 434 6.39 5.66 8.14
CA THR A 434 6.88 5.10 9.41
C THR A 434 5.94 5.41 10.57
N SER A 435 5.71 4.43 11.45
CA SER A 435 5.02 4.65 12.73
C SER A 435 5.75 5.65 13.62
N GLN A 436 7.03 5.92 13.37
CA GLN A 436 7.82 6.90 14.12
C GLN A 436 7.26 8.32 14.06
N VAL A 437 6.43 8.67 13.07
CA VAL A 437 5.73 9.96 13.06
C VAL A 437 4.57 10.00 14.06
N ALA A 438 4.05 8.84 14.48
CA ALA A 438 3.21 8.74 15.68
C ALA A 438 4.00 9.14 16.95
N HIS A 439 5.33 8.95 16.94
CA HIS A 439 6.23 9.21 18.07
C HIS A 439 6.66 10.68 18.18
N PHE A 440 6.33 11.53 17.21
CA PHE A 440 6.41 13.00 17.41
C PHE A 440 5.59 13.46 18.61
N SER A 441 4.74 12.58 19.13
CA SER A 441 3.95 12.77 20.34
C SER A 441 3.89 11.47 21.19
N ALA A 442 5.02 10.77 21.37
CA ALA A 442 5.13 9.49 22.09
C ALA A 442 4.96 9.57 23.64
N PRO A 443 4.68 8.43 24.32
CA PRO A 443 4.13 8.35 25.68
C PRO A 443 5.08 8.79 26.83
N LYS A 444 4.50 8.99 28.02
CA LYS A 444 5.15 9.46 29.27
C LYS A 444 6.49 8.77 29.62
N SER A 445 6.71 7.53 29.21
CA SER A 445 7.89 6.71 29.57
C SER A 445 9.09 6.84 28.62
N ILE A 446 8.94 7.43 27.43
CA ILE A 446 10.01 7.52 26.40
C ILE A 446 10.53 8.97 26.28
N HIS A 447 10.20 9.83 27.24
CA HIS A 447 10.51 11.26 27.18
C HIS A 447 11.84 11.61 27.88
N ASP A 448 12.87 11.99 27.11
CA ASP A 448 14.03 12.74 27.63
C ASP A 448 13.66 14.20 28.00
N SER A 449 12.50 14.65 27.54
CA SER A 449 11.88 15.90 28.00
C SER A 449 11.05 15.60 29.24
N LEU A 450 11.64 15.79 30.42
CA LEU A 450 10.98 15.74 31.74
C LEU A 450 9.64 16.49 31.80
N ARG A 451 9.34 17.42 30.87
CA ARG A 451 8.17 18.32 30.95
C ARG A 451 6.84 17.74 30.45
N VAL A 452 6.83 16.85 29.44
CA VAL A 452 5.58 16.18 29.01
C VAL A 452 5.17 15.13 30.05
N ALA A 453 6.15 14.47 30.66
CA ALA A 453 5.94 13.55 31.77
C ALA A 453 5.45 14.25 33.05
N VAL A 454 5.87 15.48 33.32
CA VAL A 454 5.52 16.24 34.53
C VAL A 454 4.20 17.02 34.43
N ALA A 455 3.68 17.34 33.24
CA ALA A 455 2.60 18.34 33.09
C ALA A 455 1.17 17.80 32.81
N GLY A 456 0.96 16.49 32.69
CA GLY A 456 -0.39 15.94 32.48
C GLY A 456 -1.12 16.37 31.19
N GLN A 457 -0.40 16.92 30.20
CA GLN A 457 -0.97 17.40 28.94
C GLN A 457 -1.19 16.25 27.93
N LEU A 458 -2.30 16.29 27.20
CA LEU A 458 -2.68 15.27 26.22
C LEU A 458 -2.08 15.54 24.82
N LEU A 459 -1.99 14.50 24.00
CA LEU A 459 -1.53 14.57 22.60
C LEU A 459 -2.57 13.93 21.69
N TYR A 460 -2.87 14.53 20.54
CA TYR A 460 -3.94 14.06 19.66
C TYR A 460 -3.65 12.69 19.05
N PRO A 461 -4.57 11.71 19.13
CA PRO A 461 -4.36 10.40 18.55
C PRO A 461 -4.10 10.51 17.04
N PRO A 462 -3.14 9.76 16.48
CA PRO A 462 -2.84 9.80 15.04
C PRO A 462 -4.07 9.52 14.17
N TYR A 463 -4.17 10.21 13.03
CA TYR A 463 -5.22 9.98 12.05
C TYR A 463 -4.84 8.81 11.12
N THR A 464 -5.70 7.79 11.06
CA THR A 464 -5.48 6.55 10.27
C THR A 464 -6.52 6.33 9.16
N ARG A 465 -7.62 7.12 9.14
CA ARG A 465 -8.83 6.86 8.33
C ARG A 465 -8.74 7.44 6.91
N LEU A 466 -8.00 6.77 6.04
CA LEU A 466 -7.76 7.20 4.65
C LEU A 466 -8.74 6.64 3.61
N GLY A 467 -9.69 5.81 4.03
CA GLY A 467 -10.66 5.14 3.16
C GLY A 467 -10.06 3.94 2.42
N TRP A 468 -10.94 3.12 1.87
CA TRP A 468 -10.61 1.85 1.19
C TRP A 468 -11.56 1.63 0.02
N ASP A 469 -11.14 0.87 -1.00
CA ASP A 469 -11.96 0.47 -2.17
C ASP A 469 -12.62 1.66 -2.90
N GLN A 470 -11.98 2.83 -2.87
CA GLN A 470 -12.53 4.07 -3.45
C GLN A 470 -12.75 3.97 -4.97
N ASN A 471 -12.03 3.07 -5.62
CA ASN A 471 -12.08 2.83 -7.06
C ASN A 471 -12.69 1.47 -7.41
N ALA A 472 -13.27 0.75 -6.43
CA ALA A 472 -13.92 -0.52 -6.70
C ALA A 472 -15.22 -0.29 -7.45
N ASP A 473 -15.47 -1.12 -8.45
CA ASP A 473 -16.73 -1.13 -9.19
C ASP A 473 -17.90 -1.45 -8.24
N SER A 474 -19.08 -0.90 -8.53
CA SER A 474 -20.30 -1.31 -7.84
C SER A 474 -20.59 -2.80 -8.11
N LEU A 475 -21.37 -3.44 -7.23
CA LEU A 475 -21.68 -4.85 -7.37
C LEU A 475 -22.38 -5.17 -8.71
N SER A 476 -23.19 -4.25 -9.24
CA SER A 476 -23.93 -4.42 -10.50
C SER A 476 -23.15 -4.02 -11.75
N SER A 477 -21.96 -3.42 -11.63
CA SER A 477 -21.23 -2.90 -12.81
C SER A 477 -20.29 -3.89 -13.48
N THR A 478 -19.93 -4.98 -12.80
CA THR A 478 -19.08 -6.04 -13.34
C THR A 478 -19.85 -7.35 -13.26
N SER A 479 -19.92 -8.12 -14.34
CA SER A 479 -20.52 -9.47 -14.28
C SER A 479 -19.71 -10.37 -13.34
N ALA A 480 -20.40 -11.20 -12.55
CA ALA A 480 -19.76 -12.22 -11.71
C ALA A 480 -18.85 -13.18 -12.51
N ASN A 481 -19.03 -13.30 -13.82
CA ASN A 481 -18.15 -14.09 -14.68
C ASN A 481 -16.82 -13.39 -15.03
N ASN A 482 -16.72 -12.06 -14.89
CA ASN A 482 -15.55 -11.26 -15.29
C ASN A 482 -14.73 -10.75 -14.08
N VAL A 483 -14.92 -11.35 -12.90
CA VAL A 483 -14.28 -10.92 -11.65
C VAL A 483 -12.77 -11.14 -11.63
N ALA A 484 -12.22 -11.93 -12.55
CA ALA A 484 -10.79 -12.16 -12.70
C ALA A 484 -10.06 -11.06 -13.48
N SER A 485 -10.81 -10.18 -14.16
CA SER A 485 -10.25 -9.11 -14.99
C SER A 485 -9.41 -8.13 -14.16
N PHE A 486 -8.27 -7.71 -14.71
CA PHE A 486 -7.37 -6.80 -14.03
C PHE A 486 -8.05 -5.46 -13.71
N ASP A 487 -8.85 -4.92 -14.65
CA ASP A 487 -9.61 -3.67 -14.50
C ASP A 487 -10.52 -3.68 -13.27
N HIS A 488 -11.16 -4.81 -12.97
CA HIS A 488 -12.00 -4.99 -11.79
C HIS A 488 -11.16 -5.15 -10.52
N ILE A 489 -10.12 -5.99 -10.57
CA ILE A 489 -9.29 -6.31 -9.41
C ILE A 489 -8.49 -5.11 -8.91
N VAL A 490 -7.95 -4.29 -9.81
CA VAL A 490 -7.12 -3.12 -9.45
C VAL A 490 -7.91 -2.05 -8.68
N GLY A 491 -9.24 -2.04 -8.81
CA GLY A 491 -10.14 -1.12 -8.09
C GLY A 491 -10.23 -1.35 -6.58
N PHE A 492 -10.04 -2.59 -6.14
CA PHE A 492 -10.07 -2.93 -4.71
C PHE A 492 -8.79 -2.54 -4.00
N GLY A 493 -8.93 -2.19 -2.73
CA GLY A 493 -7.82 -1.92 -1.85
C GLY A 493 -7.47 -0.44 -1.73
N ARG A 494 -6.16 -0.19 -1.65
CA ARG A 494 -5.59 1.16 -1.58
C ARG A 494 -5.67 1.88 -2.93
N PRO A 495 -5.84 3.20 -2.95
CA PRO A 495 -6.02 3.97 -4.18
C PRO A 495 -4.76 4.11 -5.06
N LEU A 496 -3.60 3.56 -4.66
CA LEU A 496 -2.34 3.71 -5.39
C LEU A 496 -2.36 3.13 -6.81
N PHE A 497 -2.95 1.94 -6.99
CA PHE A 497 -2.74 1.14 -8.20
C PHE A 497 -3.59 1.60 -9.40
N VAL A 498 -4.81 2.10 -9.16
CA VAL A 498 -5.72 2.54 -10.24
C VAL A 498 -5.19 3.76 -11.01
N PRO A 499 -4.78 4.86 -10.36
CA PRO A 499 -4.13 5.99 -11.03
C PRO A 499 -2.92 5.60 -11.85
N MET A 500 -2.20 4.57 -11.41
CA MET A 500 -0.97 4.10 -12.02
C MET A 500 -1.23 3.24 -13.28
N PHE A 501 -2.26 2.41 -13.23
CA PHE A 501 -2.66 1.58 -14.36
C PHE A 501 -3.20 2.42 -15.53
N LEU A 502 -4.03 3.40 -15.19
CA LEU A 502 -4.59 4.33 -16.15
C LEU A 502 -3.51 5.37 -16.48
N PHE A 503 -2.95 5.39 -17.69
CA PHE A 503 -1.98 6.41 -18.12
C PHE A 503 -2.59 7.32 -19.20
N SER A 504 -2.69 8.62 -18.96
CA SER A 504 -3.19 9.51 -20.02
C SER A 504 -2.02 9.89 -20.92
N PHE A 505 -2.09 9.53 -22.20
CA PHE A 505 -1.39 10.34 -23.20
C PHE A 505 -2.10 11.70 -23.21
N SER A 506 -1.35 12.78 -23.23
CA SER A 506 -1.89 14.14 -23.14
C SER A 506 -2.72 14.44 -24.41
N ILE A 507 -4.03 14.27 -24.35
CA ILE A 507 -4.98 14.81 -25.33
C ILE A 507 -5.91 15.76 -24.58
N SER A 508 -5.93 17.00 -25.09
CA SER A 508 -6.64 18.15 -24.55
C SER A 508 -8.11 17.85 -24.22
N LEU A 509 -8.52 18.38 -23.07
CA LEU A 509 -9.83 18.29 -22.44
C LEU A 509 -10.98 18.64 -23.38
N THR A 510 -11.99 17.77 -23.45
CA THR A 510 -13.41 18.11 -23.32
C THR A 510 -14.22 16.80 -23.31
N THR A 511 -15.17 16.70 -22.37
CA THR A 511 -16.18 15.61 -22.20
C THR A 511 -15.85 14.57 -21.12
N MET A 512 -16.28 14.87 -19.89
CA MET A 512 -16.55 13.88 -18.83
C MET A 512 -17.67 12.95 -19.34
N ASN A 513 -17.42 11.64 -19.33
CA ASN A 513 -18.36 10.48 -19.48
C ASN A 513 -17.81 9.34 -20.38
N ARG A 514 -16.62 9.47 -20.99
CA ARG A 514 -15.96 8.39 -21.75
C ARG A 514 -14.55 8.03 -21.25
N TRP A 515 -14.32 8.04 -19.92
CA TRP A 515 -12.98 7.82 -19.35
C TRP A 515 -12.44 6.39 -19.54
N LYS A 516 -13.29 5.37 -19.73
CA LYS A 516 -12.83 3.97 -19.93
C LYS A 516 -12.24 3.68 -21.32
N SER A 517 -12.48 4.53 -22.33
CA SER A 517 -12.18 4.20 -23.75
C SER A 517 -11.01 4.96 -24.37
N LEU A 518 -10.47 6.01 -23.73
CA LEU A 518 -9.53 6.95 -24.36
C LEU A 518 -8.19 7.12 -23.61
N VAL A 519 -7.88 6.23 -22.67
CA VAL A 519 -6.68 6.31 -21.80
C VAL A 519 -5.71 5.19 -22.20
N GLY A 520 -4.44 5.50 -22.44
CA GLY A 520 -3.39 4.50 -22.61
C GLY A 520 -3.23 3.68 -21.32
N LYS A 521 -3.11 2.36 -21.39
CA LYS A 521 -2.89 1.54 -20.20
C LYS A 521 -1.39 1.27 -20.06
N ARG A 522 -0.82 1.43 -18.87
CA ARG A 522 0.53 0.88 -18.60
C ARG A 522 0.46 -0.65 -18.73
N PRO A 523 1.56 -1.32 -19.11
CA PRO A 523 1.62 -2.77 -19.04
C PRO A 523 1.26 -3.23 -17.63
N ILE A 524 0.35 -4.19 -17.52
CA ILE A 524 -0.08 -4.78 -16.24
C ILE A 524 1.14 -5.30 -15.46
N SER A 525 2.15 -5.82 -16.16
CA SER A 525 3.42 -6.26 -15.59
C SER A 525 4.10 -5.20 -14.72
N GLU A 526 4.16 -3.94 -15.16
CA GLU A 526 4.82 -2.88 -14.41
C GLU A 526 4.06 -2.52 -13.13
N VAL A 527 2.72 -2.59 -13.16
CA VAL A 527 1.88 -2.38 -11.99
C VAL A 527 2.11 -3.49 -10.96
N LEU A 528 2.14 -4.75 -11.42
CA LEU A 528 2.41 -5.92 -10.58
C LEU A 528 3.84 -5.92 -10.03
N GLU A 529 4.84 -5.52 -10.83
CA GLU A 529 6.22 -5.39 -10.39
C GLU A 529 6.38 -4.32 -9.31
N LEU A 530 5.75 -3.16 -9.46
CA LEU A 530 5.78 -2.15 -8.39
C LEU A 530 5.07 -2.64 -7.13
N ALA A 531 3.92 -3.32 -7.28
CA ALA A 531 3.22 -3.92 -6.15
C ALA A 531 4.11 -4.93 -5.43
N ALA A 532 4.85 -5.76 -6.16
CA ALA A 532 5.83 -6.71 -5.60
C ALA A 532 6.95 -5.99 -4.85
N GLN A 533 7.52 -4.96 -5.48
CA GLN A 533 8.59 -4.16 -4.90
C GLN A 533 8.15 -3.47 -3.61
N LYS A 534 6.93 -2.94 -3.59
CA LYS A 534 6.36 -2.28 -2.41
C LYS A 534 5.98 -3.26 -1.32
N LEU A 535 5.44 -4.44 -1.66
CA LEU A 535 5.10 -5.47 -0.67
C LEU A 535 6.35 -6.05 0.00
N CYS A 536 7.45 -6.23 -0.74
CA CYS A 536 8.70 -6.83 -0.24
C CYS A 536 9.78 -5.82 0.16
N LYS A 537 9.57 -4.52 -0.06
CA LYS A 537 10.58 -3.46 0.10
C LYS A 537 11.89 -3.73 -0.68
N SER A 538 11.81 -4.43 -1.81
CA SER A 538 12.97 -4.90 -2.56
C SER A 538 12.61 -5.21 -4.02
N ILE A 539 13.57 -5.02 -4.93
CA ILE A 539 13.44 -5.44 -6.35
C ILE A 539 13.41 -6.96 -6.46
N THR A 540 14.14 -7.65 -5.58
CA THR A 540 14.21 -9.11 -5.54
C THR A 540 13.63 -9.65 -4.25
N PHE A 541 12.88 -10.74 -4.36
CA PHE A 541 12.37 -11.47 -3.21
C PHE A 541 13.48 -12.32 -2.59
N ASN A 542 13.56 -12.32 -1.27
CA ASN A 542 14.40 -13.22 -0.49
C ASN A 542 13.53 -14.06 0.44
N ALA A 543 13.34 -15.34 0.12
CA ALA A 543 12.55 -16.27 0.91
C ALA A 543 13.08 -16.44 2.35
N ASN A 544 14.36 -16.12 2.62
CA ASN A 544 14.96 -16.18 3.95
C ASN A 544 14.76 -14.90 4.79
N ASP A 545 14.25 -13.81 4.22
CA ASP A 545 13.92 -12.59 4.98
C ASP A 545 12.54 -12.76 5.64
N ALA A 546 12.55 -12.87 6.97
CA ALA A 546 11.33 -13.05 7.75
C ALA A 546 10.28 -11.96 7.53
N ASN A 547 10.68 -10.70 7.22
CA ASN A 547 9.71 -9.64 6.99
C ASN A 547 9.01 -9.80 5.64
N GLN A 548 9.76 -10.18 4.60
CA GLN A 548 9.19 -10.44 3.27
C GLN A 548 8.28 -11.66 3.28
N ALA A 549 8.74 -12.75 3.90
CA ALA A 549 7.96 -13.97 4.08
C ALA A 549 6.65 -13.69 4.83
N LEU A 550 6.71 -13.01 5.98
CA LEU A 550 5.52 -12.68 6.76
C LEU A 550 4.59 -11.69 6.04
N ALA A 551 5.11 -10.75 5.24
CA ALA A 551 4.27 -9.82 4.47
C ALA A 551 3.42 -10.55 3.42
N ILE A 552 4.05 -11.42 2.63
CA ILE A 552 3.39 -12.26 1.62
C ILE A 552 2.38 -13.19 2.28
N LEU A 553 2.76 -13.85 3.37
CA LEU A 553 1.88 -14.76 4.08
C LEU A 553 0.70 -14.03 4.73
N SER A 554 0.93 -12.88 5.37
CA SER A 554 -0.13 -12.11 6.03
C SER A 554 -1.14 -11.58 5.02
N GLN A 555 -0.70 -11.12 3.85
CA GLN A 555 -1.57 -10.65 2.77
C GLN A 555 -2.50 -11.75 2.24
N ARG A 556 -2.04 -13.02 2.24
CA ARG A 556 -2.77 -14.13 1.63
C ARG A 556 -3.56 -14.98 2.60
N PHE A 557 -3.00 -15.22 3.78
CA PHE A 557 -3.53 -16.21 4.72
C PHE A 557 -4.14 -15.59 5.96
N GLY A 558 -4.07 -14.26 6.16
CA GLY A 558 -4.65 -13.58 7.33
C GLY A 558 -3.94 -13.95 8.63
N LEU A 559 -2.62 -13.74 8.70
CA LEU A 559 -1.85 -14.10 9.90
C LEU A 559 -2.23 -13.24 11.11
N ASP A 560 -2.54 -13.90 12.22
CA ASP A 560 -2.82 -13.30 13.51
C ASP A 560 -1.50 -13.13 14.28
N ILE A 561 -1.06 -11.88 14.42
CA ILE A 561 0.18 -11.51 15.10
C ILE A 561 -0.12 -11.22 16.56
N CYS A 562 0.56 -11.93 17.48
CA CYS A 562 0.27 -11.84 18.91
C CYS A 562 0.60 -10.45 19.47
N LEU A 563 -0.40 -9.77 20.05
CA LEU A 563 -0.19 -8.49 20.72
C LEU A 563 0.61 -8.71 22.01
N GLY A 564 1.70 -7.96 22.18
CA GLY A 564 2.55 -8.01 23.37
C GLY A 564 3.73 -8.96 23.33
N HIS A 565 3.89 -9.75 22.25
CA HIS A 565 5.14 -10.45 22.01
C HIS A 565 6.27 -9.43 21.68
N PRO A 566 7.48 -9.52 22.27
CA PRO A 566 8.56 -8.55 22.04
C PRO A 566 8.92 -8.36 20.56
N ASP A 567 9.00 -9.46 19.80
CA ASP A 567 9.28 -9.40 18.36
C ASP A 567 8.10 -8.85 17.54
N ALA A 568 6.87 -8.94 18.05
CA ALA A 568 5.69 -8.49 17.32
C ALA A 568 5.69 -6.97 17.20
N VAL A 569 5.99 -6.22 18.26
CA VAL A 569 5.99 -4.74 18.24
C VAL A 569 6.93 -4.22 17.14
N SER A 570 8.18 -4.67 17.15
CA SER A 570 9.19 -4.27 16.16
C SER A 570 8.80 -4.68 14.73
N TYR A 571 8.26 -5.90 14.57
CA TYR A 571 7.77 -6.36 13.28
C TYR A 571 6.60 -5.52 12.76
N LEU A 572 5.59 -5.23 13.59
CA LEU A 572 4.39 -4.50 13.18
C LEU A 572 4.72 -3.07 12.74
N GLU A 573 5.59 -2.38 13.49
CA GLU A 573 6.10 -1.06 13.11
C GLU A 573 6.80 -1.10 11.74
N LYS A 574 7.71 -2.06 11.56
CA LYS A 574 8.44 -2.25 10.31
C LYS A 574 7.51 -2.64 9.15
N ALA A 575 6.51 -3.48 9.41
CA ALA A 575 5.55 -3.96 8.43
C ALA A 575 4.67 -2.82 7.91
N VAL A 576 4.21 -1.91 8.78
CA VAL A 576 3.47 -0.70 8.38
C VAL A 576 4.35 0.24 7.57
N ALA A 577 5.58 0.44 8.03
CA ALA A 577 6.53 1.36 7.40
C ALA A 577 6.98 0.92 6.01
N SER A 578 7.21 -0.39 5.82
CA SER A 578 7.99 -0.88 4.68
C SER A 578 7.34 -2.00 3.88
N TYR A 579 6.31 -2.67 4.40
CA TYR A 579 5.75 -3.87 3.78
C TYR A 579 4.23 -3.76 3.56
N LEU A 580 3.72 -2.53 3.38
CA LEU A 580 2.33 -2.22 3.07
C LEU A 580 1.27 -2.63 4.12
N ARG A 581 1.65 -3.08 5.33
CA ARG A 581 0.68 -3.38 6.39
C ARG A 581 -0.08 -2.13 6.81
N ILE A 582 -1.39 -2.23 7.01
CA ILE A 582 -2.24 -1.10 7.36
C ILE A 582 -2.33 -0.93 8.87
N CYS A 583 -2.26 0.31 9.34
CA CYS A 583 -2.58 0.69 10.72
C CYS A 583 -4.04 1.09 10.80
N PHE A 584 -4.88 0.28 11.45
CA PHE A 584 -6.30 0.56 11.61
C PHE A 584 -6.52 1.62 12.70
N SER A 585 -5.87 1.45 13.85
CA SER A 585 -5.97 2.38 14.97
C SER A 585 -4.77 2.23 15.92
N THR A 586 -4.62 3.21 16.80
CA THR A 586 -3.64 3.20 17.90
C THR A 586 -4.37 3.49 19.20
N THR A 587 -3.92 2.93 20.32
CA THR A 587 -4.44 3.30 21.64
C THR A 587 -4.17 4.78 21.95
N GLU A 588 -4.94 5.37 22.89
CA GLU A 588 -4.77 6.79 23.26
C GLU A 588 -3.36 7.08 23.82
N ASP A 589 -2.80 6.13 24.56
CA ASP A 589 -1.42 6.16 25.08
C ASP A 589 -0.37 5.80 24.01
N ARG A 590 -0.80 5.37 22.82
CA ARG A 590 0.02 4.99 21.65
C ARG A 590 0.97 3.81 21.90
N MET A 591 0.79 3.08 22.99
CA MET A 591 1.58 1.89 23.29
C MET A 591 1.26 0.73 22.34
N TRP A 592 0.04 0.68 21.82
CA TRP A 592 -0.43 -0.39 20.95
C TRP A 592 -0.96 0.13 19.62
N SER A 593 -0.61 -0.58 18.55
CA SER A 593 -1.13 -0.33 17.20
C SER A 593 -1.87 -1.57 16.71
N PHE A 594 -3.14 -1.40 16.35
CA PHE A 594 -3.94 -2.42 15.70
C PHE A 594 -3.67 -2.36 14.21
N THR A 595 -3.03 -3.38 13.67
CA THR A 595 -2.55 -3.40 12.29
C THR A 595 -2.88 -4.71 11.61
N GLY A 596 -3.04 -4.69 10.28
CA GLY A 596 -3.34 -5.88 9.51
C GLY A 596 -3.14 -5.68 8.01
N TYR A 597 -3.29 -6.75 7.25
CA TYR A 597 -3.38 -6.70 5.80
C TYR A 597 -4.84 -6.84 5.42
N PRO A 598 -5.53 -5.74 5.04
CA PRO A 598 -6.89 -5.83 4.53
C PRO A 598 -6.92 -6.56 3.18
N SER A 599 -8.13 -6.86 2.72
CA SER A 599 -8.34 -7.48 1.41
C SER A 599 -7.86 -6.56 0.28
N GLU A 600 -6.83 -7.01 -0.42
CA GLU A 600 -6.27 -6.39 -1.63
C GLU A 600 -5.93 -7.48 -2.64
N PRO A 601 -6.88 -7.83 -3.52
CA PRO A 601 -6.69 -8.97 -4.41
C PRO A 601 -5.46 -8.80 -5.31
N ILE A 602 -5.13 -7.57 -5.75
CA ILE A 602 -3.90 -7.29 -6.50
C ILE A 602 -2.63 -7.65 -5.71
N LEU A 603 -2.56 -7.30 -4.41
CA LEU A 603 -1.43 -7.67 -3.56
C LEU A 603 -1.40 -9.18 -3.28
N SER A 604 -2.57 -9.81 -3.17
CA SER A 604 -2.71 -11.25 -2.99
C SER A 604 -2.22 -12.04 -4.20
N CYS A 605 -2.53 -11.59 -5.42
CA CYS A 605 -2.01 -12.16 -6.67
C CYS A 605 -0.49 -11.99 -6.78
N VAL A 606 0.02 -10.80 -6.46
CA VAL A 606 1.46 -10.53 -6.42
C VAL A 606 2.17 -11.42 -5.41
N ALA A 607 1.60 -11.58 -4.22
CA ALA A 607 2.11 -12.46 -3.18
C ALA A 607 2.14 -13.93 -3.67
N ALA A 608 1.12 -14.40 -4.38
CA ALA A 608 1.09 -15.73 -4.96
C ALA A 608 2.13 -15.89 -6.08
N MET A 609 2.26 -14.91 -6.96
CA MET A 609 3.28 -14.87 -8.02
C MET A 609 4.69 -14.97 -7.45
N ILE A 610 4.98 -14.26 -6.35
CA ILE A 610 6.28 -14.34 -5.68
C ILE A 610 6.46 -15.71 -5.03
N LEU A 611 5.47 -16.19 -4.29
CA LEU A 611 5.54 -17.44 -3.53
C LEU A 611 5.77 -18.67 -4.42
N HIS A 612 5.23 -18.66 -5.64
CA HIS A 612 5.35 -19.75 -6.62
C HIS A 612 6.38 -19.48 -7.72
N ARG A 613 7.21 -18.43 -7.59
CA ARG A 613 8.20 -18.05 -8.61
C ARG A 613 9.31 -19.08 -8.75
N THR A 614 9.86 -19.54 -7.63
CA THR A 614 10.96 -20.50 -7.60
C THR A 614 10.49 -21.79 -6.92
N PRO A 615 10.81 -22.98 -7.47
CA PRO A 615 10.62 -24.22 -6.75
C PRO A 615 11.37 -24.17 -5.41
N GLY A 616 10.65 -24.34 -4.29
CA GLY A 616 11.22 -24.30 -2.94
C GLY A 616 10.82 -23.08 -2.11
N ASP A 617 10.48 -21.94 -2.74
CA ASP A 617 10.13 -20.70 -2.03
C ASP A 617 8.96 -20.92 -1.04
N VAL A 618 7.98 -21.75 -1.41
CA VAL A 618 6.87 -22.14 -0.53
C VAL A 618 7.38 -22.81 0.75
N ASP A 619 8.30 -23.77 0.64
CA ASP A 619 8.83 -24.52 1.79
C ASP A 619 9.67 -23.61 2.69
N ASP A 620 10.54 -22.79 2.10
CA ASP A 620 11.38 -21.83 2.82
C ASP A 620 10.54 -20.81 3.61
N VAL A 621 9.50 -20.25 2.98
CA VAL A 621 8.58 -19.30 3.61
C VAL A 621 7.76 -19.97 4.71
N LEU A 622 7.28 -21.20 4.51
CA LEU A 622 6.58 -21.96 5.54
C LEU A 622 7.49 -22.34 6.71
N SER A 623 8.77 -22.63 6.46
CA SER A 623 9.78 -22.86 7.49
C SER A 623 9.99 -21.62 8.37
N ILE A 624 9.99 -20.42 7.79
CA ILE A 624 10.00 -19.17 8.56
C ILE A 624 8.73 -19.02 9.38
N LEU A 625 7.56 -19.23 8.78
CA LEU A 625 6.28 -19.14 9.50
C LEU A 625 6.27 -20.07 10.70
N LYS A 626 6.72 -21.31 10.51
CA LYS A 626 6.85 -22.30 11.58
C LYS A 626 7.73 -21.78 12.72
N LYS A 627 8.90 -21.21 12.42
CA LYS A 627 9.78 -20.60 13.44
C LYS A 627 9.08 -19.48 14.22
N LYS A 628 8.26 -18.66 13.56
CA LYS A 628 7.52 -17.55 14.20
C LYS A 628 6.35 -18.02 15.05
N ILE A 629 5.68 -19.11 14.64
CA ILE A 629 4.68 -19.80 15.47
C ILE A 629 5.36 -20.48 16.67
N ASP A 630 6.46 -21.20 16.45
CA ASP A 630 7.22 -21.87 17.53
C ASP A 630 7.75 -20.86 18.57
N GLY A 631 8.06 -19.63 18.12
CA GLY A 631 8.41 -18.49 18.99
C GLY A 631 7.23 -17.81 19.68
N GLY A 632 5.98 -18.09 19.30
CA GLY A 632 4.78 -17.49 19.89
C GLY A 632 4.42 -16.10 19.34
N MET A 633 5.02 -15.68 18.22
CA MET A 633 4.73 -14.40 17.57
C MET A 633 3.50 -14.45 16.66
N VAL A 634 3.17 -15.63 16.12
CA VAL A 634 2.04 -15.87 15.23
C VAL A 634 1.15 -16.96 15.81
N GLU A 635 -0.16 -16.73 15.84
CA GLU A 635 -1.13 -17.73 16.31
C GLU A 635 -1.53 -18.68 15.18
N ILE A 636 -1.65 -19.97 15.52
CA ILE A 636 -2.16 -20.99 14.61
C ILE A 636 -3.69 -21.16 14.71
N GLY A 637 -4.31 -20.61 15.76
CA GLY A 637 -5.69 -20.90 16.16
C GLY A 637 -5.78 -22.12 17.07
N GLN A 638 -6.84 -22.22 17.87
CA GLN A 638 -7.00 -23.33 18.81
C GLN A 638 -7.12 -24.66 18.04
N SER A 639 -7.80 -24.64 16.90
CA SER A 639 -8.10 -25.82 16.10
C SER A 639 -7.17 -26.03 14.89
N GLY A 640 -6.03 -25.33 14.83
CA GLY A 640 -5.17 -25.37 13.64
C GLY A 640 -5.77 -24.63 12.44
N GLU A 641 -6.62 -23.63 12.69
CA GLU A 641 -7.34 -22.83 11.70
C GLU A 641 -6.41 -22.16 10.66
N LEU A 642 -5.16 -21.85 11.02
CA LEU A 642 -4.18 -21.34 10.07
C LEU A 642 -3.69 -22.45 9.11
N ALA A 643 -3.51 -23.67 9.60
CA ALA A 643 -3.01 -24.78 8.77
C ALA A 643 -4.00 -25.16 7.67
N SER A 644 -5.31 -25.13 7.93
CA SER A 644 -6.33 -25.38 6.91
C SER A 644 -6.41 -24.25 5.87
N ARG A 645 -6.25 -22.98 6.28
CA ARG A 645 -6.14 -21.84 5.35
C ARG A 645 -4.98 -22.01 4.39
N LEU A 646 -3.82 -22.40 4.92
CA LEU A 646 -2.62 -22.70 4.13
C LEU A 646 -2.90 -23.85 3.17
N LEU A 647 -3.44 -24.97 3.66
CA LEU A 647 -3.73 -26.16 2.85
C LEU A 647 -4.65 -25.86 1.66
N LEU A 648 -5.80 -25.22 1.91
CA LEU A 648 -6.83 -24.99 0.89
C LEU A 648 -6.38 -23.99 -0.18
N LEU A 649 -5.76 -22.88 0.23
CA LEU A 649 -5.33 -21.85 -0.73
C LEU A 649 -4.08 -22.30 -1.50
N LEU A 650 -3.11 -22.99 -0.87
CA LEU A 650 -1.98 -23.57 -1.59
C LEU A 650 -2.43 -24.66 -2.57
N ALA A 651 -3.43 -25.49 -2.22
CA ALA A 651 -4.01 -26.45 -3.16
C ALA A 651 -4.60 -25.74 -4.39
N LYS A 652 -5.33 -24.63 -4.20
CA LYS A 652 -5.85 -23.83 -5.32
C LYS A 652 -4.73 -23.24 -6.16
N ASP A 653 -3.69 -22.69 -5.54
CA ASP A 653 -2.57 -22.10 -6.27
C ASP A 653 -1.87 -23.10 -7.19
N LEU A 654 -1.66 -24.31 -6.68
CA LEU A 654 -1.01 -25.40 -7.40
C LEU A 654 -1.94 -25.96 -8.49
N PHE A 655 -3.24 -26.04 -8.21
CA PHE A 655 -4.24 -26.45 -9.20
C PHE A 655 -4.23 -25.53 -10.43
N VAL A 656 -4.33 -24.22 -10.24
CA VAL A 656 -4.36 -23.25 -11.36
C VAL A 656 -3.03 -23.18 -12.14
N ARG A 657 -1.95 -23.75 -11.59
CA ARG A 657 -0.61 -23.81 -12.18
C ARG A 657 -0.23 -25.19 -12.75
N LYS A 658 -1.07 -26.22 -12.58
CA LYS A 658 -0.77 -27.61 -13.01
C LYS A 658 -0.69 -27.75 -14.53
N ASP A 659 -1.65 -27.14 -15.22
CA ASP A 659 -1.74 -27.12 -16.68
C ASP A 659 -1.81 -25.65 -17.12
N PRO A 660 -0.67 -24.93 -17.13
CA PRO A 660 -0.68 -23.55 -17.60
C PRO A 660 -1.20 -23.59 -19.05
N PRO A 661 -2.27 -22.86 -19.40
CA PRO A 661 -2.63 -22.71 -20.79
C PRO A 661 -1.37 -22.30 -21.56
N ASN A 662 -1.14 -22.89 -22.75
CA ASN A 662 0.02 -22.54 -23.59
C ASN A 662 0.17 -21.00 -23.60
N GLY A 663 1.21 -20.46 -22.96
CA GLY A 663 1.43 -19.01 -22.81
C GLY A 663 1.42 -18.45 -21.37
N VAL A 664 0.84 -19.11 -20.37
CA VAL A 664 0.42 -18.41 -19.12
C VAL A 664 1.53 -18.10 -18.10
N ILE A 665 2.70 -18.74 -18.16
CA ILE A 665 3.86 -18.27 -17.37
C ILE A 665 4.60 -17.13 -18.11
N GLN A 666 4.37 -16.98 -19.42
CA GLN A 666 4.96 -15.94 -20.27
C GLN A 666 4.04 -14.71 -20.44
N ASP A 667 2.73 -14.83 -20.21
CA ASP A 667 1.72 -13.83 -20.59
C ASP A 667 1.30 -12.85 -19.48
N LEU A 668 1.86 -12.94 -18.27
CA LEU A 668 1.86 -11.75 -17.38
C LEU A 668 2.75 -10.62 -17.94
N LEU A 669 3.54 -10.91 -19.00
CA LEU A 669 4.51 -10.02 -19.62
C LEU A 669 4.21 -9.65 -21.09
N TYR A 670 3.02 -9.94 -21.66
CA TYR A 670 2.73 -9.60 -23.06
C TYR A 670 1.39 -8.85 -23.26
N TYR A 671 1.51 -7.57 -23.62
CA TYR A 671 0.56 -6.65 -24.26
C TYR A 671 -0.96 -6.76 -23.96
N GLY A 672 -1.43 -5.89 -23.06
CA GLY A 672 -2.25 -4.77 -23.51
C GLY A 672 -3.66 -5.03 -24.06
N SER A 673 -4.38 -6.08 -23.67
CA SER A 673 -5.83 -6.11 -23.82
C SER A 673 -6.53 -5.73 -22.51
N GLY A 674 -7.64 -5.00 -22.59
CA GLY A 674 -8.46 -4.64 -21.43
C GLY A 674 -9.11 -5.84 -20.72
N ASP A 675 -8.96 -7.04 -21.28
CA ASP A 675 -9.60 -8.28 -20.83
C ASP A 675 -8.60 -9.24 -20.16
N ALA A 676 -7.39 -8.80 -19.83
CA ALA A 676 -6.40 -9.63 -19.15
C ALA A 676 -6.90 -10.07 -17.75
N GLU A 677 -6.93 -11.39 -17.52
CA GLU A 677 -7.31 -11.97 -16.24
C GLU A 677 -6.10 -12.36 -15.39
N LEU A 678 -6.21 -12.15 -14.08
CA LEU A 678 -5.23 -12.62 -13.11
C LEU A 678 -5.47 -14.10 -12.79
N ILE A 679 -4.45 -14.95 -12.98
CA ILE A 679 -4.55 -16.41 -12.80
C ILE A 679 -5.07 -16.81 -11.41
N ASP A 680 -4.64 -16.13 -10.35
CA ASP A 680 -5.04 -16.42 -8.98
C ASP A 680 -6.48 -15.98 -8.66
N CYS A 681 -7.09 -15.16 -9.52
CA CYS A 681 -8.46 -14.67 -9.42
C CYS A 681 -9.43 -15.39 -10.38
N ARG A 682 -8.97 -16.38 -11.15
CA ARG A 682 -9.83 -17.15 -12.04
C ARG A 682 -10.77 -18.06 -11.26
N LYS A 683 -12.01 -18.18 -11.76
CA LYS A 683 -12.97 -19.16 -11.24
C LYS A 683 -12.49 -20.58 -11.55
N VAL A 684 -12.68 -21.48 -10.60
CA VAL A 684 -12.25 -22.88 -10.65
C VAL A 684 -13.45 -23.79 -10.46
N SER A 685 -13.61 -24.79 -11.32
CA SER A 685 -14.67 -25.81 -11.20
C SER A 685 -14.60 -26.50 -9.83
N VAL A 686 -15.72 -26.57 -9.12
CA VAL A 686 -15.84 -27.32 -7.86
C VAL A 686 -15.53 -28.79 -8.08
N ILE A 687 -15.97 -29.36 -9.20
CA ILE A 687 -15.71 -30.76 -9.55
C ILE A 687 -14.21 -31.01 -9.64
N ASP A 688 -13.52 -30.23 -10.46
CA ASP A 688 -12.11 -30.45 -10.75
C ASP A 688 -11.24 -30.15 -9.54
N PHE A 689 -11.61 -29.13 -8.75
CA PHE A 689 -10.89 -28.78 -7.53
C PHE A 689 -11.02 -29.86 -6.46
N LEU A 690 -12.20 -30.44 -6.26
CA LEU A 690 -12.38 -31.52 -5.28
C LEU A 690 -11.69 -32.81 -5.74
N GLU A 691 -11.69 -33.12 -7.04
CA GLU A 691 -10.89 -34.22 -7.60
C GLU A 691 -9.39 -33.99 -7.43
N TYR A 692 -8.91 -32.75 -7.57
CA TYR A 692 -7.52 -32.41 -7.31
C TYR A 692 -7.16 -32.51 -5.82
N LEU A 693 -8.02 -31.96 -4.95
CA LEU A 693 -7.79 -31.87 -3.51
C LEU A 693 -7.85 -33.24 -2.85
N PHE A 694 -8.85 -34.06 -3.19
CA PHE A 694 -9.16 -35.34 -2.52
C PHE A 694 -8.90 -36.59 -3.39
N GLY A 695 -8.50 -36.42 -4.65
CA GLY A 695 -8.16 -37.48 -5.59
C GLY A 695 -9.22 -37.74 -6.68
N GLU A 696 -8.78 -38.29 -7.82
CA GLU A 696 -9.62 -38.49 -9.02
C GLU A 696 -10.86 -39.37 -8.80
N THR A 697 -10.84 -40.20 -7.76
CA THR A 697 -11.97 -41.08 -7.39
C THR A 697 -12.94 -40.43 -6.39
N PHE A 698 -12.77 -39.14 -6.06
CA PHE A 698 -13.57 -38.45 -5.04
C PHE A 698 -15.08 -38.58 -5.29
N TRP A 699 -15.56 -38.26 -6.49
CA TRP A 699 -16.99 -38.28 -6.79
C TRP A 699 -17.59 -39.69 -6.87
N SER A 700 -16.77 -40.72 -7.08
CA SER A 700 -17.21 -42.12 -7.04
C SER A 700 -17.57 -42.59 -5.62
N ARG A 701 -17.27 -41.79 -4.58
CA ARG A 701 -17.57 -42.07 -3.17
C ARG A 701 -18.93 -41.56 -2.72
N THR A 702 -19.66 -40.87 -3.59
CA THR A 702 -20.98 -40.31 -3.32
C THR A 702 -21.96 -40.72 -4.42
N VAL A 703 -23.23 -40.36 -4.24
CA VAL A 703 -24.28 -40.61 -5.25
C VAL A 703 -24.07 -39.74 -6.51
N VAL A 704 -24.56 -40.21 -7.65
CA VAL A 704 -24.34 -39.57 -8.96
C VAL A 704 -24.94 -38.15 -9.01
N GLU A 705 -26.06 -37.96 -8.31
CA GLU A 705 -26.77 -36.70 -8.15
C GLU A 705 -25.92 -35.62 -7.50
N ALA A 706 -24.93 -35.99 -6.67
CA ALA A 706 -24.03 -35.03 -6.05
C ALA A 706 -23.14 -34.35 -7.10
N LYS A 707 -22.51 -35.13 -7.99
CA LYS A 707 -21.66 -34.56 -9.05
C LYS A 707 -22.49 -33.72 -10.02
N ALA A 708 -23.69 -34.17 -10.37
CA ALA A 708 -24.62 -33.40 -11.22
C ALA A 708 -25.05 -32.07 -10.56
N ALA A 709 -25.33 -32.07 -9.26
CA ALA A 709 -25.74 -30.88 -8.52
C ALA A 709 -24.68 -29.75 -8.52
N PHE A 710 -23.40 -30.08 -8.69
CA PHE A 710 -22.29 -29.12 -8.73
C PHE A 710 -21.67 -28.96 -10.13
N GLN A 711 -22.31 -29.44 -11.20
CA GLN A 711 -21.76 -29.42 -12.55
C GLN A 711 -21.42 -28.02 -13.09
N HIS A 712 -22.16 -27.00 -12.65
CA HIS A 712 -21.96 -25.59 -13.01
C HIS A 712 -21.42 -24.75 -11.85
N ALA A 713 -20.93 -25.39 -10.79
CA ALA A 713 -20.47 -24.70 -9.60
C ALA A 713 -18.97 -24.37 -9.69
N TYR A 714 -18.62 -23.13 -9.37
CA TYR A 714 -17.25 -22.63 -9.37
C TYR A 714 -16.90 -21.98 -8.04
N ILE A 715 -15.64 -22.09 -7.62
CA ILE A 715 -15.06 -21.34 -6.49
C ILE A 715 -14.08 -20.29 -6.99
N ASN A 716 -13.93 -19.22 -6.23
CA ASN A 716 -12.92 -18.21 -6.50
C ASN A 716 -12.45 -17.52 -5.21
N PHE A 717 -11.15 -17.65 -4.92
CA PHE A 717 -10.50 -16.94 -3.84
C PHE A 717 -8.98 -16.87 -4.07
N SER A 718 -8.38 -15.70 -3.85
CA SER A 718 -6.93 -15.43 -3.95
C SER A 718 -6.27 -15.26 -2.57
N HIS A 719 -7.09 -15.00 -1.54
CA HIS A 719 -6.67 -14.75 -0.16
C HIS A 719 -7.82 -14.95 0.84
N TRP A 720 -7.45 -15.00 2.11
CA TRP A 720 -8.35 -15.05 3.27
C TRP A 720 -8.57 -13.67 3.88
N VAL A 721 -9.78 -13.39 4.32
CA VAL A 721 -10.17 -12.17 5.04
C VAL A 721 -10.79 -12.54 6.38
N SER A 722 -10.30 -11.93 7.46
CA SER A 722 -10.80 -12.18 8.80
C SER A 722 -12.01 -11.30 9.12
N MET A 723 -13.06 -11.89 9.68
CA MET A 723 -14.24 -11.18 10.16
C MET A 723 -14.16 -10.92 11.66
N THR A 724 -14.73 -9.79 12.08
CA THR A 724 -14.87 -9.41 13.50
C THR A 724 -16.26 -9.69 14.08
N GLU A 725 -17.22 -10.02 13.22
CA GLU A 725 -18.62 -10.28 13.57
C GLU A 725 -19.06 -11.65 13.04
N PHE A 726 -20.22 -12.12 13.48
CA PHE A 726 -20.83 -13.33 12.94
C PHE A 726 -21.23 -13.14 11.47
N ILE A 727 -21.38 -14.24 10.74
CA ILE A 727 -21.95 -14.22 9.39
C ILE A 727 -23.34 -13.58 9.43
N SER A 728 -24.15 -13.99 10.41
CA SER A 728 -25.38 -13.31 10.77
C SER A 728 -25.30 -12.77 12.21
N PRO A 729 -24.94 -11.49 12.45
CA PRO A 729 -24.96 -10.94 13.80
C PRO A 729 -26.38 -10.88 14.37
N PRO A 730 -26.58 -11.15 15.67
CA PRO A 730 -27.87 -11.01 16.32
C PRO A 730 -28.30 -9.53 16.30
N VAL A 731 -29.56 -9.28 15.95
CA VAL A 731 -30.13 -7.92 15.97
C VAL A 731 -30.21 -7.47 17.44
N PRO A 732 -29.54 -6.39 17.85
CA PRO A 732 -29.68 -5.90 19.22
C PRO A 732 -31.10 -5.39 19.47
N ASP A 733 -31.66 -5.72 20.65
CA ASP A 733 -33.04 -5.41 21.06
C ASP A 733 -33.38 -3.90 21.11
N GLN A 734 -32.40 -3.01 20.96
CA GLN A 734 -32.58 -1.55 20.95
C GLN A 734 -31.53 -0.87 20.06
N THR A 735 -31.81 -0.64 18.78
CA THR A 735 -31.22 0.48 18.02
C THR A 735 -32.03 0.85 16.78
N ASP A 736 -31.93 2.14 16.44
CA ASP A 736 -32.56 2.89 15.36
C ASP A 736 -32.77 2.13 14.05
N ALA A 737 -33.92 2.34 13.42
CA ALA A 737 -34.29 1.80 12.11
C ALA A 737 -33.22 2.02 11.01
N ASP A 738 -32.38 3.04 11.15
CA ASP A 738 -31.25 3.33 10.26
C ASP A 738 -30.15 2.25 10.30
N SER A 739 -29.94 1.57 11.44
CA SER A 739 -28.91 0.52 11.58
C SER A 739 -29.29 -0.79 10.88
N LEU A 740 -30.59 -1.08 10.80
CA LEU A 740 -31.15 -2.24 10.07
C LEU A 740 -31.10 -2.04 8.55
N SER A 741 -31.17 -0.80 8.07
CA SER A 741 -31.14 -0.46 6.63
C SER A 741 -29.79 -0.66 5.95
N ALA A 742 -28.70 -0.81 6.72
CA ALA A 742 -27.34 -0.90 6.21
C ALA A 742 -26.81 -2.34 6.03
N ARG A 743 -27.59 -3.36 6.40
CA ARG A 743 -27.15 -4.75 6.37
C ARG A 743 -27.44 -5.39 5.01
N CYS A 744 -26.40 -5.88 4.33
CA CYS A 744 -26.56 -6.61 3.08
C CYS A 744 -27.17 -8.00 3.29
N SER A 745 -27.85 -8.53 2.27
CA SER A 745 -28.38 -9.90 2.31
C SER A 745 -27.25 -10.93 2.32
N SER A 746 -27.56 -12.19 2.64
CA SER A 746 -26.56 -13.27 2.66
C SER A 746 -25.95 -13.56 1.28
N GLU A 747 -26.78 -13.42 0.24
CA GLU A 747 -26.44 -13.54 -1.17
C GLU A 747 -25.56 -12.37 -1.58
N GLU A 748 -25.92 -11.14 -1.22
CA GLU A 748 -25.12 -9.96 -1.51
C GLU A 748 -23.75 -10.03 -0.80
N TRP A 749 -23.71 -10.47 0.45
CA TRP A 749 -22.46 -10.71 1.19
C TRP A 749 -21.57 -11.74 0.49
N THR A 750 -22.15 -12.86 0.07
CA THR A 750 -21.43 -13.92 -0.66
C THR A 750 -20.92 -13.42 -2.01
N LEU A 751 -21.76 -12.70 -2.75
CA LEU A 751 -21.42 -12.13 -4.06
C LEU A 751 -20.32 -11.07 -3.93
N ARG A 752 -20.32 -10.27 -2.86
CA ARG A 752 -19.21 -9.32 -2.57
C ARG A 752 -17.89 -10.05 -2.35
N HIS A 753 -17.90 -11.17 -1.62
CA HIS A 753 -16.70 -12.00 -1.45
C HIS A 753 -16.27 -12.67 -2.77
N TRP A 754 -17.22 -13.06 -3.64
CA TRP A 754 -16.95 -13.55 -4.99
C TRP A 754 -16.27 -12.49 -5.87
N HIS A 755 -16.83 -11.28 -5.96
CA HIS A 755 -16.25 -10.17 -6.73
C HIS A 755 -14.87 -9.76 -6.26
N ARG A 756 -14.62 -9.87 -4.95
CA ARG A 756 -13.32 -9.58 -4.35
C ARG A 756 -12.34 -10.74 -4.48
N THR A 757 -12.79 -11.90 -4.92
CA THR A 757 -11.98 -13.14 -4.97
C THR A 757 -11.41 -13.46 -3.58
N SER A 758 -12.26 -13.43 -2.55
CA SER A 758 -11.83 -13.63 -1.16
C SER A 758 -12.58 -14.78 -0.50
N ALA A 759 -11.86 -15.57 0.30
CA ALA A 759 -12.42 -16.48 1.27
C ALA A 759 -12.41 -15.85 2.66
N VAL A 760 -13.20 -16.39 3.58
CA VAL A 760 -13.47 -15.80 4.90
C VAL A 760 -12.93 -16.69 6.01
N GLN A 761 -12.20 -16.10 6.95
CA GLN A 761 -12.01 -16.60 8.30
C GLN A 761 -13.09 -15.95 9.17
N CYS A 762 -13.97 -16.75 9.76
CA CYS A 762 -15.01 -16.26 10.65
C CYS A 762 -14.40 -15.74 11.96
N CYS A 763 -15.14 -14.90 12.69
CA CYS A 763 -14.69 -14.46 14.00
C CYS A 763 -14.59 -15.65 14.97
N HIS A 764 -13.73 -15.55 15.98
CA HIS A 764 -13.41 -16.65 16.91
C HIS A 764 -14.64 -17.25 17.63
N LEU A 765 -15.70 -16.45 17.81
CA LEU A 765 -16.93 -16.89 18.48
C LEU A 765 -18.00 -17.42 17.52
N GLN A 766 -17.74 -17.47 16.21
CA GLN A 766 -18.70 -17.98 15.24
C GLN A 766 -19.04 -19.45 15.56
N PRO A 767 -20.32 -19.76 15.82
CA PRO A 767 -20.74 -21.13 16.02
C PRO A 767 -20.61 -21.95 14.74
N LEU A 768 -20.25 -23.24 14.92
CA LEU A 768 -20.26 -24.32 13.92
C LEU A 768 -19.30 -24.21 12.74
N VAL A 769 -18.88 -23.01 12.36
CA VAL A 769 -18.13 -22.74 11.13
C VAL A 769 -16.99 -21.80 11.44
N ASP A 770 -15.80 -22.17 11.00
CA ASP A 770 -14.58 -21.38 11.17
C ASP A 770 -14.27 -20.56 9.92
N LYS A 771 -14.75 -20.99 8.74
CA LYS A 771 -14.43 -20.40 7.42
C LYS A 771 -15.57 -20.52 6.41
N MET A 772 -15.56 -19.63 5.40
CA MET A 772 -16.46 -19.68 4.25
C MET A 772 -15.69 -19.44 2.94
N ILE A 773 -15.96 -20.24 1.90
CA ILE A 773 -15.50 -19.97 0.52
C ILE A 773 -16.74 -19.76 -0.37
N PRO A 774 -16.81 -18.66 -1.16
CA PRO A 774 -17.96 -18.43 -2.03
C PRO A 774 -17.98 -19.40 -3.21
N ILE A 775 -19.17 -19.85 -3.57
CA ILE A 775 -19.47 -20.62 -4.79
C ILE A 775 -20.35 -19.76 -5.69
N TYR A 776 -20.08 -19.77 -6.99
CA TYR A 776 -20.94 -19.19 -8.01
C TYR A 776 -21.37 -20.27 -9.02
N PHE A 777 -22.66 -20.30 -9.33
CA PHE A 777 -23.28 -21.20 -10.29
C PHE A 777 -23.41 -20.49 -11.64
N ASP A 778 -22.55 -20.86 -12.58
CA ASP A 778 -22.62 -20.37 -13.97
C ASP A 778 -23.56 -21.25 -14.79
N ASP A 779 -24.79 -21.41 -14.28
CA ASP A 779 -25.83 -22.25 -14.87
C ASP A 779 -26.73 -21.38 -15.76
N PRO A 780 -26.86 -21.68 -17.06
CA PRO A 780 -27.75 -20.91 -17.95
C PRO A 780 -29.22 -20.94 -17.49
N ASP A 781 -29.64 -21.93 -16.71
CA ASP A 781 -31.03 -22.10 -16.29
C ASP A 781 -31.43 -21.22 -15.08
N LEU A 782 -30.46 -20.65 -14.34
CA LEU A 782 -30.72 -19.88 -13.12
C LEU A 782 -31.11 -18.40 -13.34
N GLY A 783 -31.42 -17.99 -14.57
CA GLY A 783 -31.75 -16.60 -14.91
C GLY A 783 -30.55 -15.64 -14.79
N PRO A 784 -30.63 -14.38 -15.24
CA PRO A 784 -29.46 -13.50 -15.38
C PRO A 784 -28.98 -12.82 -14.08
N GLU A 785 -29.69 -12.97 -12.96
CA GLU A 785 -29.37 -12.26 -11.72
C GLU A 785 -28.28 -12.97 -10.91
N ASP A 786 -27.12 -12.33 -10.77
CA ASP A 786 -25.95 -12.88 -10.05
C ASP A 786 -26.24 -13.22 -8.58
N LEU A 787 -27.15 -12.48 -7.91
CA LEU A 787 -27.55 -12.73 -6.52
C LEU A 787 -28.21 -14.11 -6.34
N ASN A 788 -28.92 -14.62 -7.35
CA ASN A 788 -29.58 -15.93 -7.27
C ASN A 788 -28.64 -17.08 -7.65
N ARG A 789 -27.38 -16.78 -7.97
CA ARG A 789 -26.37 -17.73 -8.46
C ARG A 789 -25.27 -18.03 -7.45
N VAL A 790 -25.36 -17.52 -6.22
CA VAL A 790 -24.32 -17.70 -5.21
C VAL A 790 -24.69 -18.72 -4.13
N SER A 791 -23.67 -19.44 -3.66
CA SER A 791 -23.73 -20.45 -2.60
C SER A 791 -22.40 -20.47 -1.82
N GLN A 792 -22.21 -21.39 -0.88
CA GLN A 792 -21.03 -21.38 0.00
C GLN A 792 -20.47 -22.77 0.27
N ILE A 793 -19.16 -22.82 0.54
CA ILE A 793 -18.51 -23.89 1.29
C ILE A 793 -18.35 -23.40 2.73
N PHE A 794 -19.03 -24.02 3.68
CA PHE A 794 -18.80 -23.80 5.11
C PHE A 794 -17.79 -24.81 5.63
N ILE A 795 -16.74 -24.32 6.29
CA ILE A 795 -15.65 -25.16 6.75
C ILE A 795 -15.51 -25.02 8.26
N SER A 796 -15.40 -26.14 8.96
CA SER A 796 -15.02 -26.19 10.37
C SER A 796 -13.69 -26.89 10.55
N ASP A 797 -12.84 -26.35 11.43
CA ASP A 797 -11.57 -26.91 11.82
C ASP A 797 -11.65 -27.57 13.20
N LYS A 798 -10.89 -28.65 13.36
CA LYS A 798 -10.66 -29.28 14.66
C LYS A 798 -9.18 -29.56 14.83
N ALA A 799 -8.60 -28.90 15.84
CA ALA A 799 -7.52 -29.45 16.63
C ALA A 799 -8.03 -29.36 18.07
N GLY A 800 -8.29 -30.51 18.69
CA GLY A 800 -8.88 -30.60 20.02
C GLY A 800 -9.61 -31.92 20.25
N LYS A 801 -9.59 -32.40 21.49
CA LYS A 801 -9.77 -33.82 21.87
C LYS A 801 -11.13 -34.48 21.62
N ASN A 802 -12.21 -33.74 21.32
CA ASN A 802 -13.58 -34.22 21.59
C ASN A 802 -14.62 -34.06 20.48
N ARG A 803 -14.25 -34.00 19.20
CA ARG A 803 -15.23 -33.70 18.15
C ARG A 803 -15.21 -34.69 16.98
N HIS A 804 -16.28 -35.47 16.81
CA HIS A 804 -16.37 -36.61 15.87
C HIS A 804 -16.92 -36.23 14.48
N GLU A 805 -16.82 -37.14 13.52
CA GLU A 805 -17.38 -37.01 12.16
C GLU A 805 -18.86 -36.59 12.14
N TYR A 806 -19.65 -37.03 13.13
CA TYR A 806 -21.06 -36.69 13.29
C TYR A 806 -21.33 -35.18 13.44
N ASP A 807 -20.34 -34.40 13.88
CA ASP A 807 -20.53 -32.96 14.08
C ASP A 807 -20.81 -32.22 12.76
N LEU A 808 -20.38 -32.81 11.65
CA LEU A 808 -20.62 -32.28 10.31
C LEU A 808 -22.12 -32.16 10.02
N GLY A 809 -22.98 -32.94 10.66
CA GLY A 809 -24.44 -32.85 10.53
C GLY A 809 -25.05 -31.54 11.05
N TRP A 810 -24.38 -30.87 12.01
CA TRP A 810 -24.88 -29.62 12.60
C TRP A 810 -24.62 -28.39 11.74
N VAL A 811 -23.66 -28.45 10.81
CA VAL A 811 -23.35 -27.35 9.89
C VAL A 811 -24.51 -27.19 8.89
N THR A 812 -25.38 -26.23 9.19
CA THR A 812 -26.63 -25.95 8.47
C THR A 812 -26.79 -24.45 8.24
N ARG A 813 -27.37 -24.08 7.09
CA ARG A 813 -27.62 -22.67 6.72
C ARG A 813 -28.66 -21.98 7.59
N THR A 814 -29.52 -22.76 8.24
CA THR A 814 -30.61 -22.28 9.10
C THR A 814 -30.16 -21.84 10.48
N HIS A 815 -28.91 -22.14 10.87
CA HIS A 815 -28.41 -21.72 12.17
C HIS A 815 -28.45 -20.19 12.28
N ASP A 816 -28.89 -19.67 13.43
CA ASP A 816 -29.14 -18.24 13.63
C ASP A 816 -27.90 -17.35 13.38
N SER A 817 -26.71 -17.90 13.61
CA SER A 817 -25.43 -17.19 13.35
C SER A 817 -24.93 -17.30 11.91
N ILE A 818 -25.62 -18.03 11.02
CA ILE A 818 -25.24 -18.24 9.61
C ILE A 818 -26.31 -17.62 8.71
N GLN A 819 -27.56 -18.07 8.79
CA GLN A 819 -28.72 -17.56 8.04
C GLN A 819 -28.44 -17.28 6.55
N CYS A 820 -27.71 -18.17 5.88
CA CYS A 820 -27.40 -18.06 4.44
C CYS A 820 -28.31 -18.99 3.62
N LEU A 821 -29.62 -18.72 3.60
CA LEU A 821 -30.59 -19.56 2.89
C LEU A 821 -30.43 -19.40 1.37
N SER A 822 -30.50 -20.50 0.62
CA SER A 822 -30.46 -20.48 -0.85
C SER A 822 -30.93 -21.83 -1.38
N ASN A 823 -31.68 -21.82 -2.48
CA ASN A 823 -32.13 -23.03 -3.20
C ASN A 823 -30.99 -23.78 -3.91
N LEU A 824 -29.78 -23.19 -3.96
CA LEU A 824 -28.61 -23.80 -4.55
C LEU A 824 -27.90 -24.76 -3.60
N PRO A 825 -27.34 -25.88 -4.10
CA PRO A 825 -26.61 -26.81 -3.26
C PRO A 825 -25.34 -26.19 -2.68
N TYR A 826 -24.94 -26.65 -1.49
CA TYR A 826 -23.81 -26.10 -0.73
C TYR A 826 -22.92 -27.20 -0.16
N ILE A 827 -21.73 -26.83 0.30
CA ILE A 827 -20.75 -27.80 0.83
C ILE A 827 -20.52 -27.50 2.32
N ALA A 828 -20.56 -28.55 3.14
CA ALA A 828 -20.03 -28.51 4.50
C ALA A 828 -18.77 -29.38 4.54
N LEU A 829 -17.64 -28.78 4.94
CA LEU A 829 -16.35 -29.43 5.02
C LEU A 829 -15.84 -29.41 6.46
N LEU A 830 -15.47 -30.57 6.98
CA LEU A 830 -14.81 -30.70 8.28
C LEU A 830 -13.37 -31.15 8.08
N LEU A 831 -12.42 -30.32 8.54
CA LEU A 831 -10.98 -30.58 8.49
C LEU A 831 -10.45 -30.95 9.88
N ASP A 832 -10.07 -32.21 10.06
CA ASP A 832 -9.47 -32.74 11.30
C ASP A 832 -8.00 -33.12 11.04
N LEU A 833 -7.12 -32.13 11.10
CA LEU A 833 -5.79 -32.23 10.46
C LEU A 833 -4.73 -32.99 11.28
N ASN A 834 -4.98 -33.26 12.57
CA ASN A 834 -4.00 -33.85 13.50
C ASN A 834 -4.35 -35.29 13.93
N VAL A 835 -5.11 -36.02 13.11
CA VAL A 835 -5.50 -37.41 13.36
C VAL A 835 -5.16 -38.30 12.17
N GLU A 836 -5.48 -39.60 12.26
CA GLU A 836 -5.25 -40.55 11.18
C GLU A 836 -5.97 -40.15 9.88
N PRO A 837 -5.35 -40.38 8.71
CA PRO A 837 -5.93 -40.06 7.41
C PRO A 837 -7.25 -40.78 7.15
N LYS A 838 -8.32 -40.02 6.87
CA LYS A 838 -9.63 -40.55 6.48
C LYS A 838 -10.35 -39.54 5.61
N LEU A 839 -11.13 -40.05 4.65
CA LEU A 839 -11.99 -39.25 3.79
C LEU A 839 -13.37 -39.91 3.67
N ASN A 840 -14.41 -39.23 4.14
CA ASN A 840 -15.80 -39.65 3.97
C ASN A 840 -16.60 -38.53 3.30
N VAL A 841 -17.52 -38.92 2.43
CA VAL A 841 -18.36 -38.00 1.66
C VAL A 841 -19.78 -38.51 1.70
N THR A 842 -20.74 -37.63 1.97
CA THR A 842 -22.16 -37.96 1.95
C THR A 842 -22.96 -36.85 1.26
N PHE A 843 -24.03 -37.23 0.59
CA PHE A 843 -24.99 -36.34 -0.05
C PHE A 843 -26.39 -36.95 0.08
N PRO A 844 -27.47 -36.15 0.22
CA PRO A 844 -28.82 -36.68 0.36
C PRO A 844 -29.25 -37.57 -0.82
N GLU A 845 -29.74 -38.77 -0.53
CA GLU A 845 -30.22 -39.73 -1.53
C GLU A 845 -31.70 -39.54 -1.93
N LYS A 846 -32.47 -38.80 -1.12
CA LYS A 846 -33.90 -38.54 -1.33
C LYS A 846 -34.11 -37.08 -1.70
N GLU A 847 -35.19 -36.79 -2.42
CA GLU A 847 -35.56 -35.40 -2.69
C GLU A 847 -35.66 -34.60 -1.37
N PRO A 848 -35.04 -33.41 -1.33
CA PRO A 848 -35.01 -32.56 -0.15
C PRO A 848 -36.43 -32.15 0.25
N LYS A 849 -36.76 -32.23 1.55
CA LYS A 849 -38.06 -31.71 2.04
C LYS A 849 -38.06 -30.18 2.05
N HIS A 850 -36.88 -29.60 2.25
CA HIS A 850 -36.61 -28.17 2.18
C HIS A 850 -35.40 -27.94 1.26
N THR A 851 -35.67 -27.55 0.01
CA THR A 851 -34.64 -27.33 -1.02
C THR A 851 -33.56 -26.34 -0.59
N GLU A 852 -33.94 -25.36 0.24
CA GLU A 852 -33.07 -24.29 0.75
C GLU A 852 -32.02 -24.75 1.78
N THR A 853 -32.21 -25.94 2.38
CA THR A 853 -31.42 -26.39 3.54
C THR A 853 -30.84 -27.78 3.37
N ASP A 854 -31.49 -28.63 2.57
CA ASP A 854 -31.23 -30.07 2.59
C ASP A 854 -30.20 -30.51 1.54
N ARG A 855 -29.97 -29.74 0.46
CA ARG A 855 -29.00 -30.09 -0.61
C ARG A 855 -27.56 -29.76 -0.22
N CYS A 856 -27.00 -30.55 0.71
CA CYS A 856 -25.65 -30.35 1.25
C CYS A 856 -24.70 -31.51 0.89
N LEU A 857 -23.55 -31.20 0.27
CA LEU A 857 -22.42 -32.12 0.18
C LEU A 857 -21.59 -32.04 1.46
N ARG A 858 -21.56 -33.12 2.23
CA ARG A 858 -20.87 -33.20 3.51
C ARG A 858 -19.57 -33.99 3.34
N ILE A 859 -18.44 -33.32 3.55
CA ILE A 859 -17.09 -33.88 3.42
C ILE A 859 -16.41 -33.88 4.80
N TYR A 860 -16.01 -35.06 5.25
CA TYR A 860 -15.09 -35.23 6.38
C TYR A 860 -13.72 -35.62 5.86
N ALA A 861 -12.71 -34.77 6.09
CA ALA A 861 -11.34 -35.02 5.69
C ALA A 861 -10.41 -34.87 6.88
N SER A 862 -9.65 -35.91 7.19
CA SER A 862 -8.76 -35.95 8.34
C SER A 862 -7.35 -36.36 7.98
N GLY A 863 -6.37 -35.90 8.77
CA GLY A 863 -4.94 -36.19 8.61
C GLY A 863 -4.29 -35.52 7.39
N ILE A 864 -3.19 -34.80 7.60
CA ILE A 864 -2.40 -34.21 6.51
C ILE A 864 -1.50 -35.29 5.89
N SER A 865 -2.03 -36.03 4.93
CA SER A 865 -1.30 -37.06 4.18
C SER A 865 -1.71 -37.12 2.72
N GLU A 866 -0.93 -37.85 1.92
CA GLU A 866 -1.25 -38.14 0.51
C GLU A 866 -2.48 -39.05 0.35
N THR A 867 -2.90 -39.73 1.42
CA THR A 867 -4.11 -40.56 1.42
C THR A 867 -5.38 -39.70 1.41
N THR A 868 -5.39 -38.63 2.20
CA THR A 868 -6.53 -37.69 2.27
C THR A 868 -6.39 -36.59 1.22
N PHE A 869 -5.17 -36.11 0.99
CA PHE A 869 -4.84 -35.01 0.09
C PHE A 869 -3.78 -35.43 -0.94
N PRO A 870 -4.16 -36.19 -2.00
CA PRO A 870 -3.20 -36.78 -2.94
C PRO A 870 -2.29 -35.78 -3.65
N PHE A 871 -2.72 -34.53 -3.82
CA PHE A 871 -1.89 -33.49 -4.43
C PHE A 871 -0.58 -33.22 -3.66
N LEU A 872 -0.55 -33.50 -2.34
CA LEU A 872 0.64 -33.33 -1.51
C LEU A 872 1.79 -34.27 -1.87
N SER A 873 1.52 -35.36 -2.59
CA SER A 873 2.56 -36.35 -2.99
C SER A 873 3.69 -35.75 -3.82
N LYS A 874 3.37 -34.72 -4.62
CA LYS A 874 4.36 -33.98 -5.42
C LYS A 874 5.02 -32.83 -4.66
N HIS A 875 4.59 -32.57 -3.42
CA HIS A 875 4.99 -31.41 -2.62
C HIS A 875 5.31 -31.82 -1.17
N SER A 876 6.19 -32.81 -1.00
CA SER A 876 6.52 -33.41 0.29
C SER A 876 7.04 -32.42 1.35
N GLY A 877 7.80 -31.39 0.94
CA GLY A 877 8.24 -30.29 1.82
C GLY A 877 7.06 -29.54 2.44
N VAL A 878 6.10 -29.11 1.60
CA VAL A 878 4.87 -28.44 2.06
C VAL A 878 4.07 -29.33 3.02
N ALA A 879 3.92 -30.61 2.69
CA ALA A 879 3.22 -31.56 3.55
C ALA A 879 3.89 -31.72 4.92
N SER A 880 5.23 -31.74 4.95
CA SER A 880 6.02 -31.80 6.18
C SER A 880 5.84 -30.55 7.03
N GLN A 881 5.92 -29.35 6.42
CA GLN A 881 5.73 -28.09 7.13
C GLN A 881 4.33 -28.04 7.75
N LEU A 882 3.27 -28.32 6.98
CA LEU A 882 1.89 -28.26 7.47
C LEU A 882 1.65 -29.22 8.66
N ARG A 883 2.15 -30.47 8.59
CA ARG A 883 2.12 -31.41 9.74
C ARG A 883 2.87 -30.87 10.95
N GLY A 884 4.01 -30.23 10.71
CA GLY A 884 4.81 -29.57 11.75
C GLY A 884 4.10 -28.39 12.43
N LEU A 885 3.09 -27.77 11.79
CA LEU A 885 2.29 -26.70 12.39
C LEU A 885 1.24 -27.28 13.34
N VAL A 886 0.47 -28.29 12.90
CA VAL A 886 -0.68 -28.82 13.66
C VAL A 886 -0.31 -29.71 14.86
N SER A 887 0.89 -30.26 14.89
CA SER A 887 1.35 -31.19 15.95
C SER A 887 1.68 -30.53 17.30
N ARG A 888 1.72 -29.19 17.39
CA ARG A 888 1.99 -28.43 18.63
C ARG A 888 0.81 -27.55 19.03
N GLN A 889 -0.21 -28.14 19.67
CA GLN A 889 -1.12 -27.35 20.50
C GLN A 889 -0.41 -26.99 21.82
N LYS A 890 0.15 -25.78 21.89
CA LYS A 890 0.37 -25.11 23.19
C LYS A 890 -0.95 -24.47 23.61
N GLU A 891 -1.25 -24.50 24.90
CA GLU A 891 -2.33 -23.69 25.50
C GLU A 891 -2.16 -22.23 25.07
N ALA A 892 -3.24 -21.63 24.56
CA ALA A 892 -3.23 -20.26 24.04
C ALA A 892 -2.82 -19.26 25.13
N PRO A 893 -1.91 -18.31 24.86
CA PRO A 893 -1.69 -17.20 25.77
C PRO A 893 -2.89 -16.25 25.69
N SER A 894 -3.55 -16.02 26.82
CA SER A 894 -4.21 -14.80 27.37
C SER A 894 -4.57 -13.55 26.52
N GLN A 895 -4.54 -13.58 25.18
CA GLN A 895 -4.79 -12.43 24.32
C GLN A 895 -6.28 -12.06 24.27
N THR A 896 -7.19 -13.03 24.30
CA THR A 896 -8.64 -12.78 24.38
C THR A 896 -9.03 -12.05 25.67
N ILE A 897 -8.30 -12.33 26.76
CA ILE A 897 -8.43 -11.61 28.03
C ILE A 897 -7.91 -10.18 27.86
N LEU A 898 -6.75 -9.98 27.24
CA LEU A 898 -6.18 -8.67 26.98
C LEU A 898 -7.03 -7.82 26.03
N GLU A 899 -7.57 -8.35 24.94
CA GLU A 899 -8.44 -7.63 24.01
C GLU A 899 -9.78 -7.25 24.64
N ALA A 900 -10.33 -8.11 25.51
CA ALA A 900 -11.51 -7.78 26.32
C ALA A 900 -11.22 -6.74 27.42
N LEU A 901 -9.97 -6.67 27.91
CA LEU A 901 -9.51 -5.69 28.90
C LEU A 901 -9.14 -4.33 28.27
N VAL A 902 -8.68 -4.31 27.02
CA VAL A 902 -8.18 -3.10 26.32
C VAL A 902 -9.28 -2.35 25.56
N LYS A 903 -10.53 -2.84 25.51
CA LYS A 903 -11.68 -2.02 25.09
C LYS A 903 -11.85 -0.84 26.04
N PHE A 904 -11.38 0.33 25.60
CA PHE A 904 -11.55 1.62 26.30
C PHE A 904 -13.04 1.81 26.65
N GLY A 905 -13.34 1.86 27.96
CA GLY A 905 -14.69 1.93 28.52
C GLY A 905 -15.18 0.66 29.26
N SER A 906 -14.45 -0.46 29.22
CA SER A 906 -14.83 -1.72 29.91
C SER A 906 -14.19 -1.90 31.31
N THR A 907 -13.18 -1.10 31.65
CA THR A 907 -12.43 -1.20 32.93
C THR A 907 -13.25 -0.81 34.17
N ALA A 908 -14.40 -0.15 34.00
CA ALA A 908 -15.28 0.25 35.11
C ALA A 908 -16.34 -0.83 35.50
N ARG A 909 -16.33 -2.00 34.87
CA ARG A 909 -17.26 -3.09 35.25
C ARG A 909 -16.82 -3.69 36.59
N LEU A 910 -17.76 -3.90 37.51
CA LEU A 910 -17.53 -4.40 38.88
C LEU A 910 -16.59 -5.63 38.94
N ARG A 911 -16.70 -6.55 37.97
CA ARG A 911 -15.83 -7.74 37.86
C ARG A 911 -14.33 -7.44 37.66
N ASN A 912 -14.02 -6.28 37.08
CA ASN A 912 -12.65 -5.83 36.80
C ASN A 912 -12.05 -5.01 37.98
N LEU A 913 -12.88 -4.66 38.97
CA LEU A 913 -12.51 -3.98 40.21
C LEU A 913 -12.50 -4.93 41.42
N GLN A 914 -12.79 -6.23 41.22
CA GLN A 914 -12.83 -7.22 42.30
C GLN A 914 -11.48 -7.39 43.01
N TRP A 915 -10.37 -7.06 42.36
CA TRP A 915 -9.04 -7.08 42.97
C TRP A 915 -8.82 -5.94 43.99
N GLU A 916 -9.56 -4.83 43.89
CA GLU A 916 -9.53 -3.75 44.90
C GLU A 916 -10.35 -4.08 46.16
N LEU A 917 -11.23 -5.07 46.08
CA LEU A 917 -12.11 -5.49 47.19
C LEU A 917 -11.52 -6.64 48.03
N GLN A 918 -10.30 -7.10 47.71
CA GLN A 918 -9.68 -8.24 48.40
C GLN A 918 -8.83 -7.87 49.62
N ASP A 919 -8.67 -6.58 49.94
CA ASP A 919 -8.00 -6.11 51.16
C ASP A 919 -8.79 -4.99 51.87
N ALA A 920 -10.04 -5.27 52.23
CA ALA A 920 -10.84 -4.48 53.19
C ALA A 920 -11.50 -5.37 54.24
#